data_AF-A0A804Q9B6-F1
#
_entry.id   AF-A0A804Q9B6-F1
#
_cell.length_a   1.000
_cell.length_b   1.000
_cell.length_c   1.000
_cell.angle_alpha   90.00
_cell.angle_beta   90.00
_cell.angle_gamma   90.00
#
_symmetry.space_group_name_H-M   'P 1'
#
loop_
_entity.id
_entity.type
_entity.pdbx_description
1 polymer ?
#
loop_
_entity_poly.entity_id
_entity_poly.type
_entity_poly.pdbx_seq_one_letter_code
_entity_poly.pdbx_strand_id
1 'polypeptide(L)'
;MQQAGLADDDDEEIWVKEEDDEEEEDGYYMDPRSPAVWTPGGRAGGTSNRRRAREEKERTKMRERQRRAITGRILAGLRQHGNYRLRARADINEVIAALAREAGWVVLPDGTTFPSSSSFAAVAAQPPRPVMVAAASPSATPLALPASSALPLRGIAPVAARPISHRPAPAFALLLPPRAAAASRSPADDVPDGNSSHLLAVPVPVPMDPAAAEDVPVAKQVPDVSPRPPERDFAGTPYVPVYVMLPLGVVNGNGEVVDADELVGQLRVLKASGVDGVMVDCWWGNVEAHKPQEYNWTGYRRLFQMIRELKLKLQVVMSFHECGGNVGDDISIPLPHWVIEIGRSNPDIYFTDRAGRRNTECLSWGVDKERVLQGRTAVEVYFDFMRSFRVEFDEYFEDGIISEIEIGLGACGELRYPSYPAKHGWKYPGIGEFQCYDRYLQKSLRKAAEARGHTIWARGPDNAGHYNSEPNLTGFFCDGGDYDSYYGRFFLSWYSQALVDHADRVLMLARLAFEGTNIAVKVSGVHWWYKTASHAAELTAGFYNPCNRDGYAPIAAVLKKYDAALNFTCVELRTMDQHEVYPEAFADPEGLVWQVLNAAWDAGIQVASENALPCYDRDGFNKILENAKPLNDPDGRHLLGFTYLRLGKDLFERPNFFEFERFIKRMHGGNIS
;
A
#
# COMPACT_ATOMS: atom_id res chain seq x y z
N MET A 1 -31.06 34.77 12.46
CA MET A 1 -30.66 34.28 13.79
C MET A 1 -29.68 33.13 13.58
N GLN A 2 -28.43 33.13 14.07
CA GLN A 2 -27.75 34.04 15.00
C GLN A 2 -28.43 34.24 16.37
N GLN A 3 -27.76 34.07 17.52
CA GLN A 3 -26.43 33.50 17.71
C GLN A 3 -26.28 32.97 19.16
N ALA A 4 -25.23 32.16 19.33
CA ALA A 4 -24.72 31.51 20.53
C ALA A 4 -24.76 32.26 21.88
N GLY A 5 -24.69 31.46 22.96
CA GLY A 5 -24.22 31.83 24.29
C GLY A 5 -25.16 31.36 25.41
N LEU A 6 -24.68 31.01 26.60
CA LEU A 6 -23.29 30.83 27.09
C LEU A 6 -23.36 30.10 28.45
N ALA A 7 -22.23 29.61 28.96
CA ALA A 7 -22.00 29.15 30.34
C ALA A 7 -22.76 27.90 30.84
N ASP A 8 -22.22 27.10 31.76
CA ASP A 8 -20.82 26.94 32.25
C ASP A 8 -20.63 25.49 32.76
N ASP A 9 -19.41 25.15 33.20
CA ASP A 9 -18.97 23.82 33.65
C ASP A 9 -19.67 23.28 34.91
N ASP A 10 -19.67 21.94 35.09
CA ASP A 10 -19.58 21.22 36.39
C ASP A 10 -19.45 19.69 36.14
N ASP A 11 -18.37 19.26 35.48
CA ASP A 11 -18.00 17.83 35.41
C ASP A 11 -17.21 17.44 36.69
N GLU A 12 -17.90 16.88 37.70
CA GLU A 12 -17.25 16.32 38.89
C GLU A 12 -16.42 15.07 38.53
N GLU A 13 -15.12 15.27 38.30
CA GLU A 13 -14.16 14.20 38.05
C GLU A 13 -14.01 13.29 39.28
N ILE A 14 -14.72 12.15 39.31
CA ILE A 14 -14.60 11.17 40.40
C ILE A 14 -13.30 10.38 40.25
N TRP A 15 -12.31 10.76 41.04
CA TRP A 15 -11.02 10.09 41.17
C TRP A 15 -11.18 8.67 41.74
N VAL A 16 -11.14 7.66 40.87
CA VAL A 16 -10.83 6.28 41.27
C VAL A 16 -9.32 6.14 41.30
N LYS A 17 -8.74 6.16 42.51
CA LYS A 17 -7.36 5.70 42.71
C LYS A 17 -7.28 4.20 42.39
N GLU A 18 -6.43 3.84 41.44
CA GLU A 18 -5.72 2.56 41.53
C GLU A 18 -4.43 2.81 42.33
N GLU A 19 -3.99 1.83 43.12
CA GLU A 19 -2.90 2.00 44.10
C GLU A 19 -1.54 1.70 43.46
N ASP A 20 -0.57 2.61 43.63
CA ASP A 20 0.80 2.43 43.13
C ASP A 20 1.57 1.39 43.96
N ASP A 21 1.88 0.23 43.36
CA ASP A 21 2.88 -0.72 43.88
C ASP A 21 4.30 -0.16 43.61
N GLU A 22 4.82 0.67 44.52
CA GLU A 22 6.23 1.08 44.53
C GLU A 22 7.16 -0.10 44.90
N GLU A 23 8.11 -0.48 44.03
CA GLU A 23 9.29 -1.29 44.41
C GLU A 23 10.58 -0.48 44.18
N GLU A 24 11.44 -0.42 45.20
CA GLU A 24 12.59 0.49 45.30
C GLU A 24 13.77 0.09 44.38
N GLU A 25 14.30 1.04 43.59
CA GLU A 25 15.52 0.81 42.78
C GLU A 25 16.80 1.13 43.60
N ASP A 26 17.28 0.13 44.34
CA ASP A 26 18.43 0.23 45.24
C ASP A 26 19.76 0.28 44.47
N GLY A 27 20.17 1.50 44.08
CA GLY A 27 21.31 1.73 43.19
C GLY A 27 22.70 1.60 43.85
N TYR A 28 23.57 0.76 43.28
CA TYR A 28 24.99 0.67 43.69
C TYR A 28 25.98 0.90 42.54
N TYR A 29 26.87 1.85 42.75
CA TYR A 29 27.86 2.39 41.80
C TYR A 29 29.25 1.77 42.03
N MET A 30 29.86 1.12 41.04
CA MET A 30 31.27 0.68 41.08
C MET A 30 31.95 0.66 39.70
N ASP A 31 33.20 1.12 39.67
CA ASP A 31 34.18 1.06 38.57
C ASP A 31 35.59 0.98 39.20
N PRO A 32 36.69 0.59 38.52
CA PRO A 32 37.06 -0.81 38.33
C PRO A 32 38.46 -1.15 38.89
N ARG A 33 38.73 -2.44 39.21
CA ARG A 33 40.04 -3.12 39.04
C ARG A 33 40.01 -4.60 39.47
N SER A 34 40.88 -5.38 38.83
CA SER A 34 41.12 -6.84 38.95
C SER A 34 41.91 -7.21 40.25
N PRO A 35 42.18 -8.49 40.60
CA PRO A 35 42.02 -9.74 39.81
C PRO A 35 41.36 -10.93 40.54
N ALA A 36 41.31 -12.08 39.86
CA ALA A 36 40.53 -13.26 40.23
C ALA A 36 41.22 -14.25 41.19
N VAL A 37 40.40 -15.03 41.91
CA VAL A 37 40.71 -16.33 42.51
C VAL A 37 39.54 -17.29 42.20
N TRP A 38 39.83 -18.58 42.00
CA TRP A 38 38.85 -19.58 41.54
C TRP A 38 38.84 -20.81 42.46
N THR A 39 37.68 -21.14 43.07
CA THR A 39 37.44 -22.41 43.79
C THR A 39 36.00 -22.88 43.56
N PRO A 40 35.74 -24.19 43.33
CA PRO A 40 34.42 -24.68 42.94
C PRO A 40 33.65 -25.39 44.07
N GLY A 41 32.31 -25.30 44.05
CA GLY A 41 31.43 -26.25 44.74
C GLY A 41 30.19 -25.65 45.44
N GLY A 42 29.04 -25.63 44.76
CA GLY A 42 27.75 -25.24 45.35
C GLY A 42 26.57 -25.57 44.43
N ARG A 43 25.60 -26.35 44.91
CA ARG A 43 24.48 -26.88 44.10
C ARG A 43 23.51 -25.77 43.67
N ALA A 44 23.19 -25.68 42.37
CA ALA A 44 22.08 -24.88 41.88
C ALA A 44 20.73 -25.59 42.11
N GLY A 45 19.71 -24.84 42.57
CA GLY A 45 18.35 -25.37 42.78
C GLY A 45 17.20 -24.35 42.70
N GLY A 46 17.47 -23.04 42.77
CA GLY A 46 16.42 -22.01 42.89
C GLY A 46 15.75 -21.56 41.58
N THR A 47 16.37 -21.78 40.41
CA THR A 47 15.94 -21.17 39.14
C THR A 47 14.75 -21.88 38.48
N SER A 48 14.63 -23.21 38.66
CA SER A 48 13.60 -24.03 38.00
C SER A 48 12.16 -23.63 38.38
N ASN A 49 11.87 -23.52 39.68
CA ASN A 49 10.51 -23.21 40.16
C ASN A 49 10.04 -21.81 39.75
N ARG A 50 10.92 -20.79 39.79
CA ARG A 50 10.56 -19.44 39.33
C ARG A 50 10.23 -19.41 37.83
N ARG A 51 10.98 -20.15 37.00
CA ARG A 51 10.68 -20.24 35.55
C ARG A 51 9.36 -20.97 35.31
N ARG A 52 9.14 -22.12 35.96
CA ARG A 52 7.91 -22.92 35.84
C ARG A 52 6.66 -22.12 36.26
N ALA A 53 6.74 -21.37 37.36
CA ALA A 53 5.66 -20.49 37.82
C ALA A 53 5.36 -19.35 36.82
N ARG A 54 6.39 -18.77 36.19
CA ARG A 54 6.21 -17.76 35.13
C ARG A 54 5.55 -18.36 33.89
N GLU A 55 6.01 -19.51 33.41
CA GLU A 55 5.37 -20.23 32.29
C GLU A 55 3.91 -20.64 32.60
N GLU A 56 3.56 -20.88 33.86
CA GLU A 56 2.20 -21.19 34.30
C GLU A 56 1.31 -19.94 34.43
N LYS A 57 1.87 -18.80 34.85
CA LYS A 57 1.21 -17.48 34.79
C LYS A 57 0.90 -17.10 33.34
N GLU A 58 1.84 -17.30 32.40
CA GLU A 58 1.60 -17.05 30.97
C GLU A 58 0.61 -18.05 30.34
N ARG A 59 0.67 -19.36 30.64
CA ARG A 59 -0.36 -20.31 30.21
C ARG A 59 -1.76 -19.95 30.76
N THR A 60 -1.84 -19.34 31.93
CA THR A 60 -3.11 -18.87 32.51
C THR A 60 -3.62 -17.60 31.82
N LYS A 61 -2.75 -16.61 31.55
CA LYS A 61 -3.07 -15.46 30.69
C LYS A 61 -3.53 -15.89 29.30
N MET A 62 -2.87 -16.88 28.69
CA MET A 62 -3.22 -17.36 27.34
C MET A 62 -4.61 -18.01 27.32
N ARG A 63 -4.92 -18.88 28.30
CA ARG A 63 -6.27 -19.43 28.48
C ARG A 63 -7.32 -18.34 28.69
N GLU A 64 -7.00 -17.31 29.46
CA GLU A 64 -7.90 -16.18 29.70
C GLU A 64 -8.13 -15.30 28.45
N ARG A 65 -7.07 -15.03 27.68
CA ARG A 65 -7.18 -14.35 26.37
C ARG A 65 -8.03 -15.17 25.39
N GLN A 66 -7.81 -16.49 25.33
CA GLN A 66 -8.59 -17.38 24.47
C GLN A 66 -10.07 -17.45 24.91
N ARG A 67 -10.35 -17.49 26.22
CA ARG A 67 -11.70 -17.40 26.78
C ARG A 67 -12.39 -16.10 26.35
N ARG A 68 -11.75 -14.95 26.53
CA ARG A 68 -12.26 -13.63 26.11
C ARG A 68 -12.49 -13.55 24.59
N ALA A 69 -11.58 -14.10 23.77
CA ALA A 69 -11.71 -14.12 22.31
C ALA A 69 -12.81 -15.08 21.79
N ILE A 70 -13.22 -16.09 22.58
CA ILE A 70 -14.39 -16.93 22.30
C ILE A 70 -15.66 -16.20 22.72
N THR A 71 -15.71 -15.66 23.95
CA THR A 71 -16.84 -14.86 24.45
C THR A 71 -17.16 -13.66 23.55
N GLY A 72 -16.15 -12.93 23.07
CA GLY A 72 -16.32 -11.82 22.14
C GLY A 72 -16.95 -12.23 20.80
N ARG A 73 -16.53 -13.38 20.23
CA ARG A 73 -17.14 -13.93 19.01
C ARG A 73 -18.59 -14.37 19.21
N ILE A 74 -18.91 -14.99 20.36
CA ILE A 74 -20.29 -15.35 20.71
C ILE A 74 -21.16 -14.10 20.82
N LEU A 75 -20.70 -13.06 21.52
CA LEU A 75 -21.45 -11.81 21.70
C LEU A 75 -21.62 -11.02 20.39
N ALA A 76 -20.61 -11.02 19.51
CA ALA A 76 -20.72 -10.45 18.17
C ALA A 76 -21.77 -11.19 17.32
N GLY A 77 -21.74 -12.53 17.32
CA GLY A 77 -22.75 -13.35 16.64
C GLY A 77 -24.17 -13.14 17.18
N LEU A 78 -24.32 -13.03 18.51
CA LEU A 78 -25.61 -12.70 19.15
C LEU A 78 -26.12 -11.29 18.77
N ARG A 79 -25.24 -10.30 18.66
CA ARG A 79 -25.60 -8.95 18.17
C ARG A 79 -26.02 -8.95 16.70
N GLN A 80 -25.40 -9.80 15.86
CA GLN A 80 -25.66 -9.86 14.43
C GLN A 80 -26.90 -10.72 14.07
N HIS A 81 -27.17 -11.78 14.84
CA HIS A 81 -28.18 -12.79 14.50
C HIS A 81 -29.25 -13.06 15.58
N GLY A 82 -29.07 -12.58 16.81
CA GLY A 82 -30.02 -12.82 17.92
C GLY A 82 -31.33 -12.03 17.86
N ASN A 83 -31.55 -11.24 16.81
CA ASN A 83 -32.78 -10.47 16.55
C ASN A 83 -33.21 -9.50 17.69
N TYR A 84 -32.28 -9.15 18.58
CA TYR A 84 -32.50 -8.19 19.66
C TYR A 84 -32.71 -6.77 19.11
N ARG A 85 -33.69 -6.04 19.64
CA ARG A 85 -33.96 -4.63 19.28
C ARG A 85 -32.96 -3.67 19.92
N LEU A 86 -31.70 -3.80 19.54
CA LEU A 86 -30.58 -3.00 20.00
C LEU A 86 -30.31 -1.81 19.08
N ARG A 87 -29.63 -0.78 19.59
CA ARG A 87 -29.18 0.36 18.79
C ARG A 87 -28.01 -0.06 17.89
N ALA A 88 -27.84 0.60 16.74
CA ALA A 88 -26.74 0.30 15.80
C ALA A 88 -25.34 0.36 16.44
N ARG A 89 -25.16 1.16 17.50
CA ARG A 89 -23.94 1.27 18.31
C ARG A 89 -24.06 0.72 19.74
N ALA A 90 -24.99 -0.21 20.00
CA ALA A 90 -25.12 -0.91 21.27
C ALA A 90 -23.78 -1.52 21.71
N ASP A 91 -23.48 -1.47 23.02
CA ASP A 91 -22.26 -2.05 23.58
C ASP A 91 -22.45 -3.53 23.97
N ILE A 92 -21.44 -4.12 24.60
CA ILE A 92 -21.50 -5.51 25.07
C ILE A 92 -22.48 -5.68 26.25
N ASN A 93 -22.65 -4.65 27.09
CA ASN A 93 -23.53 -4.70 28.25
C ASN A 93 -25.00 -4.64 27.82
N GLU A 94 -25.36 -3.84 26.80
CA GLU A 94 -26.70 -3.84 26.19
C GLU A 94 -27.06 -5.23 25.60
N VAL A 95 -26.10 -5.92 24.95
CA VAL A 95 -26.27 -7.29 24.43
C VAL A 95 -26.49 -8.29 25.57
N ILE A 96 -25.64 -8.26 26.61
CA ILE A 96 -25.78 -9.15 27.78
C ILE A 96 -27.10 -8.88 28.51
N ALA A 97 -27.50 -7.63 28.67
CA ALA A 97 -28.77 -7.24 29.26
C ALA A 97 -29.98 -7.70 28.43
N ALA A 98 -29.88 -7.73 27.09
CA ALA A 98 -30.91 -8.29 26.22
C ALA A 98 -31.03 -9.82 26.38
N LEU A 99 -29.90 -10.54 26.33
CA LEU A 99 -29.84 -11.99 26.53
C LEU A 99 -30.36 -12.41 27.93
N ALA A 100 -30.00 -11.67 28.98
CA ALA A 100 -30.49 -11.94 30.34
C ALA A 100 -32.01 -11.75 30.47
N ARG A 101 -32.58 -10.73 29.80
CA ARG A 101 -34.04 -10.53 29.74
C ARG A 101 -34.77 -11.63 28.97
N GLU A 102 -34.19 -12.11 27.86
CA GLU A 102 -34.70 -13.29 27.15
C GLU A 102 -34.66 -14.55 28.03
N ALA A 103 -33.58 -14.73 28.81
CA ALA A 103 -33.43 -15.81 29.79
C ALA A 103 -34.30 -15.65 31.06
N GLY A 104 -35.22 -14.67 31.12
CA GLY A 104 -36.16 -14.49 32.22
C GLY A 104 -35.61 -13.75 33.45
N TRP A 105 -34.53 -12.99 33.31
CA TRP A 105 -33.98 -12.13 34.37
C TRP A 105 -34.45 -10.69 34.21
N VAL A 106 -34.71 -10.02 35.33
CA VAL A 106 -34.88 -8.57 35.36
C VAL A 106 -33.50 -7.94 35.38
N VAL A 107 -33.29 -6.94 34.53
CA VAL A 107 -32.06 -6.16 34.42
C VAL A 107 -32.43 -4.70 34.57
N LEU A 108 -31.86 -4.03 35.57
CA LEU A 108 -32.07 -2.61 35.84
C LEU A 108 -31.08 -1.73 35.04
N PRO A 109 -31.34 -0.41 34.89
CA PRO A 109 -30.48 0.50 34.11
C PRO A 109 -29.06 0.70 34.66
N ASP A 110 -28.83 0.37 35.92
CA ASP A 110 -27.53 0.34 36.60
C ASP A 110 -26.72 -0.95 36.33
N GLY A 111 -27.30 -1.91 35.61
CA GLY A 111 -26.72 -3.23 35.38
C GLY A 111 -27.05 -4.28 36.45
N THR A 112 -27.76 -3.91 37.52
CA THR A 112 -28.18 -4.87 38.56
C THR A 112 -29.15 -5.90 37.98
N THR A 113 -28.85 -7.19 38.16
CA THR A 113 -29.68 -8.31 37.65
C THR A 113 -30.24 -9.17 38.77
N PHE A 114 -31.48 -9.61 38.62
CA PHE A 114 -32.12 -10.57 39.53
C PHE A 114 -33.13 -11.47 38.78
N PRO A 115 -33.42 -12.69 39.28
CA PRO A 115 -34.37 -13.58 38.62
C PRO A 115 -35.77 -12.96 38.59
N SER A 116 -36.50 -13.09 37.47
CA SER A 116 -37.93 -12.76 37.50
C SER A 116 -38.66 -13.71 38.44
N SER A 117 -39.35 -13.16 39.44
CA SER A 117 -40.07 -13.91 40.48
C SER A 117 -41.29 -14.70 39.97
N SER A 118 -41.50 -14.74 38.66
CA SER A 118 -42.55 -15.50 37.96
C SER A 118 -42.24 -17.00 37.80
N SER A 119 -40.97 -17.42 37.94
CA SER A 119 -40.56 -18.80 37.61
C SER A 119 -40.82 -19.85 38.71
N PHE A 120 -41.34 -19.44 39.88
CA PHE A 120 -41.70 -20.32 41.00
C PHE A 120 -43.14 -20.07 41.50
N ALA A 121 -44.09 -19.94 40.57
CA ALA A 121 -45.52 -19.73 40.86
C ALA A 121 -46.46 -20.76 40.19
N ALA A 122 -45.96 -21.97 39.88
CA ALA A 122 -46.78 -23.10 39.44
C ALA A 122 -47.51 -23.83 40.59
N VAL A 123 -47.51 -23.24 41.80
CA VAL A 123 -48.21 -23.70 43.01
C VAL A 123 -48.71 -22.45 43.78
N ALA A 124 -49.89 -22.56 44.41
CA ALA A 124 -50.45 -21.59 45.41
C ALA A 124 -50.96 -20.20 44.94
N ALA A 125 -52.09 -20.20 44.24
CA ALA A 125 -53.34 -19.51 44.62
C ALA A 125 -53.41 -18.02 45.12
N GLN A 126 -54.24 -17.24 44.39
CA GLN A 126 -55.14 -16.13 44.79
C GLN A 126 -54.62 -14.65 44.95
N PRO A 127 -55.51 -13.62 44.79
CA PRO A 127 -55.19 -12.17 44.77
C PRO A 127 -55.95 -11.41 45.92
N PRO A 128 -56.32 -10.08 45.89
CA PRO A 128 -55.95 -8.90 45.05
C PRO A 128 -55.69 -7.55 45.82
N ARG A 129 -55.39 -6.46 45.08
CA ARG A 129 -55.90 -5.04 45.18
C ARG A 129 -54.88 -3.84 45.23
N PRO A 130 -55.28 -2.60 44.82
CA PRO A 130 -54.39 -1.44 44.59
C PRO A 130 -54.75 -0.13 45.35
N VAL A 131 -53.95 0.94 45.20
CA VAL A 131 -54.29 2.35 45.57
C VAL A 131 -53.64 3.37 44.58
N MET A 132 -54.20 4.59 44.46
CA MET A 132 -53.63 5.80 43.80
C MET A 132 -52.88 6.69 44.84
N VAL A 133 -52.47 7.97 44.70
CA VAL A 133 -52.76 9.18 43.88
C VAL A 133 -51.52 10.13 43.97
N ALA A 134 -51.31 11.32 43.37
CA ALA A 134 -52.04 12.27 42.50
C ALA A 134 -51.02 13.11 41.65
N ALA A 135 -51.34 14.37 41.28
CA ALA A 135 -50.47 15.32 40.54
C ALA A 135 -50.77 16.81 40.92
N ALA A 136 -49.88 17.76 40.58
CA ALA A 136 -50.17 19.20 40.53
C ALA A 136 -49.15 20.06 39.72
N SER A 137 -49.60 21.20 39.20
CA SER A 137 -48.87 22.39 38.70
C SER A 137 -49.72 23.65 39.07
N PRO A 138 -49.35 24.96 38.88
CA PRO A 138 -49.25 25.61 37.52
C PRO A 138 -48.54 27.01 37.36
N SER A 139 -48.19 27.41 36.12
CA SER A 139 -48.30 28.80 35.52
C SER A 139 -47.51 30.02 36.13
N ALA A 140 -47.33 31.22 35.52
CA ALA A 140 -47.79 31.85 34.25
C ALA A 140 -46.95 33.09 33.74
N THR A 141 -46.89 33.30 32.40
CA THR A 141 -46.86 34.60 31.62
C THR A 141 -45.65 35.61 31.58
N PRO A 142 -45.52 36.46 30.51
CA PRO A 142 -44.26 37.16 30.10
C PRO A 142 -44.35 38.70 29.78
N LEU A 143 -43.26 39.33 29.27
CA LEU A 143 -43.20 40.70 28.67
C LEU A 143 -42.10 40.86 27.58
N ALA A 144 -41.93 42.04 26.94
CA ALA A 144 -41.43 42.18 25.54
C ALA A 144 -40.27 43.19 25.21
N LEU A 145 -39.89 43.25 23.91
CA LEU A 145 -38.74 43.89 23.19
C LEU A 145 -38.68 45.46 23.21
N PRO A 146 -37.54 46.09 22.79
CA PRO A 146 -37.44 46.60 21.39
C PRO A 146 -36.02 46.77 20.72
N ALA A 147 -35.89 46.27 19.48
CA ALA A 147 -35.33 46.85 18.21
C ALA A 147 -33.98 47.63 18.03
N SER A 148 -33.52 47.63 16.75
CA SER A 148 -32.49 48.45 16.05
C SER A 148 -31.00 48.10 16.22
N SER A 149 -30.10 48.25 15.21
CA SER A 149 -30.23 48.57 13.76
C SER A 149 -28.93 48.19 12.99
N ALA A 150 -28.92 48.18 11.64
CA ALA A 150 -27.79 47.74 10.80
C ALA A 150 -27.43 48.74 9.66
N LEU A 151 -26.29 48.50 8.95
CA LEU A 151 -25.94 48.79 7.52
C LEU A 151 -24.40 49.01 7.30
N PRO A 152 -23.86 48.93 6.04
CA PRO A 152 -22.52 48.32 5.77
C PRO A 152 -21.57 49.16 4.86
N LEU A 153 -20.50 48.55 4.29
CA LEU A 153 -20.01 48.88 2.92
C LEU A 153 -19.07 47.83 2.24
N ARG A 154 -18.77 48.07 0.95
CA ARG A 154 -17.87 47.39 -0.03
C ARG A 154 -16.37 47.47 0.34
N GLY A 155 -15.40 46.78 -0.28
CA GLY A 155 -15.41 45.79 -1.38
C GLY A 155 -14.78 46.26 -2.72
N ILE A 156 -13.47 46.03 -2.96
CA ILE A 156 -12.73 46.31 -4.23
C ILE A 156 -11.55 45.31 -4.44
N ALA A 157 -11.27 44.93 -5.69
CA ALA A 157 -10.01 44.35 -6.20
C ALA A 157 -9.95 44.52 -7.76
N PRO A 158 -8.86 44.20 -8.49
CA PRO A 158 -7.42 44.32 -8.20
C PRO A 158 -6.72 45.29 -9.21
N VAL A 159 -5.37 45.40 -9.19
CA VAL A 159 -4.57 46.14 -10.20
C VAL A 159 -3.36 45.29 -10.63
N ALA A 160 -2.94 45.40 -11.90
CA ALA A 160 -1.86 44.62 -12.51
C ALA A 160 -0.74 45.49 -13.10
N ALA A 161 0.48 44.93 -13.20
CA ALA A 161 1.60 45.48 -13.97
C ALA A 161 2.54 44.37 -14.48
N ARG A 162 3.17 44.59 -15.64
CA ARG A 162 4.33 43.84 -16.18
C ARG A 162 5.43 44.87 -16.57
N PRO A 163 6.47 44.55 -17.38
CA PRO A 163 7.79 44.19 -16.87
C PRO A 163 8.90 45.16 -17.33
N ILE A 164 10.13 44.96 -16.86
CA ILE A 164 11.35 45.60 -17.40
C ILE A 164 12.41 44.52 -17.67
N SER A 165 13.20 44.72 -18.72
CA SER A 165 14.24 43.79 -19.24
C SER A 165 15.58 44.51 -19.36
N HIS A 166 16.70 43.82 -19.07
CA HIS A 166 18.05 44.28 -19.46
C HIS A 166 19.06 43.13 -19.67
N ARG A 167 19.88 43.30 -20.72
CA ARG A 167 21.10 42.58 -21.15
C ARG A 167 21.79 43.52 -22.19
N PRO A 168 23.00 43.27 -22.76
CA PRO A 168 23.97 42.19 -22.50
C PRO A 168 25.48 42.61 -22.47
N ALA A 169 26.35 41.59 -22.26
CA ALA A 169 27.73 41.49 -22.81
C ALA A 169 28.82 42.46 -22.27
N PRO A 170 30.14 42.25 -22.55
CA PRO A 170 30.79 41.23 -23.38
C PRO A 170 31.80 40.32 -22.62
N ALA A 171 32.67 39.61 -23.36
CA ALA A 171 33.56 38.55 -22.87
C ALA A 171 35.03 38.72 -23.33
N PHE A 172 35.93 37.91 -22.77
CA PHE A 172 37.16 37.39 -23.41
C PHE A 172 37.53 36.03 -22.79
N ALA A 173 38.52 35.30 -23.33
CA ALA A 173 38.75 33.88 -23.01
C ALA A 173 40.20 33.38 -23.25
N LEU A 174 40.42 32.10 -22.93
CA LEU A 174 41.58 31.22 -23.22
C LEU A 174 42.83 31.34 -22.32
N LEU A 175 43.23 30.23 -21.67
CA LEU A 175 44.33 29.34 -22.12
C LEU A 175 44.63 28.17 -21.13
N LEU A 176 45.21 27.09 -21.67
CA LEU A 176 45.89 25.95 -20.99
C LEU A 176 47.39 26.28 -20.77
N PRO A 177 48.33 25.44 -20.23
CA PRO A 177 48.36 23.98 -19.95
C PRO A 177 49.02 23.68 -18.54
N PRO A 178 49.76 22.58 -18.23
CA PRO A 178 50.06 21.30 -18.92
C PRO A 178 49.94 19.99 -18.08
N ARG A 179 50.25 18.87 -18.75
CA ARG A 179 50.34 17.47 -18.23
C ARG A 179 51.60 17.20 -17.38
N ALA A 180 51.52 16.14 -16.56
CA ALA A 180 52.62 15.22 -16.25
C ALA A 180 52.12 13.75 -16.32
N ALA A 181 52.99 12.74 -16.44
CA ALA A 181 52.58 11.34 -16.66
C ALA A 181 53.54 10.27 -16.12
N ALA A 182 52.97 9.21 -15.54
CA ALA A 182 53.50 7.85 -15.32
C ALA A 182 52.25 6.95 -15.10
N ALA A 183 52.09 5.72 -15.60
CA ALA A 183 52.98 4.53 -15.63
C ALA A 183 53.23 3.93 -14.23
N SER A 184 53.00 2.63 -13.97
CA SER A 184 52.40 1.56 -14.78
C SER A 184 52.05 0.30 -13.93
N ARG A 185 51.43 -0.70 -14.56
CA ARG A 185 51.24 -2.14 -14.18
C ARG A 185 49.88 -2.57 -13.61
N SER A 186 49.25 -3.49 -14.34
CA SER A 186 48.32 -4.52 -13.84
C SER A 186 49.09 -5.68 -13.18
N PRO A 187 48.39 -6.62 -12.55
CA PRO A 187 48.50 -8.03 -12.90
C PRO A 187 47.23 -8.54 -13.61
N ALA A 188 47.30 -9.75 -14.16
CA ALA A 188 46.16 -10.51 -14.68
C ALA A 188 45.87 -11.68 -13.72
N ASP A 189 45.28 -12.76 -14.25
CA ASP A 189 45.03 -14.05 -13.60
C ASP A 189 43.85 -14.01 -12.58
N ASP A 190 42.89 -14.95 -12.57
CA ASP A 190 42.62 -16.02 -13.55
C ASP A 190 41.13 -16.44 -13.51
N VAL A 191 40.64 -17.15 -14.54
CA VAL A 191 39.24 -17.61 -14.64
C VAL A 191 39.12 -19.11 -14.41
N PRO A 192 38.25 -19.55 -13.46
CA PRO A 192 37.66 -20.88 -13.47
C PRO A 192 36.18 -20.85 -13.85
N ASP A 193 35.79 -21.63 -14.87
CA ASP A 193 34.39 -21.99 -15.15
C ASP A 193 33.77 -22.74 -13.96
N GLY A 194 32.49 -22.50 -13.65
CA GLY A 194 31.87 -23.12 -12.47
C GLY A 194 30.39 -22.84 -12.23
N ASN A 195 29.53 -23.57 -12.96
CA ASN A 195 28.09 -23.83 -12.72
C ASN A 195 27.14 -22.64 -12.43
N SER A 196 26.14 -22.52 -13.30
CA SER A 196 24.87 -21.85 -13.03
C SER A 196 24.23 -22.29 -11.71
N SER A 197 23.68 -21.34 -10.95
CA SER A 197 22.78 -21.63 -9.83
C SER A 197 21.39 -21.05 -10.10
N HIS A 198 20.45 -21.91 -10.50
CA HIS A 198 19.05 -21.70 -10.11
C HIS A 198 18.99 -21.60 -8.58
N LEU A 199 18.18 -20.67 -8.01
CA LEU A 199 17.48 -20.83 -6.72
C LEU A 199 16.70 -19.55 -6.29
N LEU A 200 15.86 -18.99 -7.19
CA LEU A 200 14.84 -17.97 -6.83
C LEU A 200 13.47 -18.21 -7.50
N ALA A 201 13.24 -19.38 -8.09
CA ALA A 201 11.91 -19.79 -8.55
C ALA A 201 11.18 -20.53 -7.42
N VAL A 202 9.91 -20.17 -7.18
CA VAL A 202 9.01 -21.00 -6.37
C VAL A 202 8.79 -22.33 -7.11
N PRO A 203 8.95 -23.51 -6.47
CA PRO A 203 8.83 -24.78 -7.18
C PRO A 203 7.39 -25.08 -7.64
N VAL A 204 7.14 -24.92 -8.94
CA VAL A 204 5.96 -25.50 -9.59
C VAL A 204 6.08 -27.04 -9.57
N PRO A 205 5.06 -27.80 -9.15
CA PRO A 205 5.13 -29.26 -9.14
C PRO A 205 5.20 -29.86 -10.55
N VAL A 206 6.40 -30.33 -10.96
CA VAL A 206 6.60 -31.01 -12.24
C VAL A 206 6.20 -32.50 -12.12
N PRO A 207 5.41 -33.07 -13.04
CA PRO A 207 5.10 -34.51 -13.04
C PRO A 207 6.33 -35.39 -13.28
N MET A 208 6.41 -36.51 -12.58
CA MET A 208 7.41 -37.56 -12.82
C MET A 208 6.94 -38.47 -13.98
N ASP A 209 7.73 -38.55 -15.05
CA ASP A 209 7.46 -39.41 -16.22
C ASP A 209 8.16 -40.80 -16.07
N PRO A 210 7.59 -41.93 -16.54
CA PRO A 210 7.96 -43.26 -16.04
C PRO A 210 8.79 -44.13 -17.01
N ALA A 211 9.85 -44.79 -16.51
CA ALA A 211 10.45 -45.95 -17.19
C ALA A 211 11.38 -46.84 -16.30
N ALA A 212 10.81 -47.79 -15.55
CA ALA A 212 11.42 -49.09 -15.20
C ALA A 212 10.38 -49.95 -14.44
N ALA A 213 10.18 -51.21 -14.82
CA ALA A 213 9.17 -52.07 -14.21
C ALA A 213 9.77 -53.38 -13.68
N GLU A 214 9.26 -53.85 -12.54
CA GLU A 214 9.19 -55.27 -12.18
C GLU A 214 7.80 -55.56 -11.57
N ASP A 215 7.25 -56.74 -11.83
CA ASP A 215 5.84 -57.07 -11.59
C ASP A 215 5.51 -57.48 -10.14
N VAL A 216 4.57 -56.78 -9.51
CA VAL A 216 3.74 -57.34 -8.42
C VAL A 216 2.29 -56.84 -8.55
N PRO A 217 1.30 -57.71 -8.83
CA PRO A 217 -0.09 -57.29 -9.04
C PRO A 217 -0.82 -57.05 -7.71
N VAL A 218 -1.01 -55.77 -7.35
CA VAL A 218 -1.91 -55.35 -6.26
C VAL A 218 -2.98 -54.42 -6.81
N ALA A 219 -4.21 -54.92 -6.91
CA ALA A 219 -5.36 -54.15 -7.38
C ALA A 219 -5.73 -53.03 -6.39
N LYS A 220 -5.24 -51.81 -6.63
CA LYS A 220 -5.71 -50.60 -5.94
C LYS A 220 -6.91 -50.01 -6.68
N GLN A 221 -8.01 -49.83 -5.95
CA GLN A 221 -9.15 -49.07 -6.43
C GLN A 221 -8.73 -47.59 -6.59
N VAL A 222 -9.10 -46.97 -7.70
CA VAL A 222 -8.92 -45.53 -7.91
C VAL A 222 -9.92 -44.80 -7.00
N PRO A 223 -9.49 -43.85 -6.15
CA PRO A 223 -10.42 -43.03 -5.38
C PRO A 223 -11.20 -42.12 -6.32
N ASP A 224 -12.52 -42.05 -6.13
CA ASP A 224 -13.42 -41.23 -6.93
C ASP A 224 -13.10 -39.74 -6.73
N VAL A 225 -12.57 -39.10 -7.77
CA VAL A 225 -12.22 -37.67 -7.72
C VAL A 225 -13.50 -36.88 -7.91
N SER A 226 -14.03 -36.35 -6.81
CA SER A 226 -15.22 -35.48 -6.82
C SER A 226 -15.08 -34.40 -7.90
N PRO A 227 -16.06 -34.25 -8.81
CA PRO A 227 -15.93 -33.34 -9.93
C PRO A 227 -15.71 -31.91 -9.44
N ARG A 228 -14.72 -31.21 -10.03
CA ARG A 228 -14.50 -29.78 -9.75
C ARG A 228 -15.83 -29.04 -9.94
N PRO A 229 -16.21 -28.10 -9.05
CA PRO A 229 -17.42 -27.31 -9.23
C PRO A 229 -17.38 -26.59 -10.59
N PRO A 230 -18.53 -26.43 -11.28
CA PRO A 230 -18.57 -25.78 -12.57
C PRO A 230 -18.01 -24.36 -12.47
N GLU A 231 -17.09 -24.02 -13.36
CA GLU A 231 -16.53 -22.67 -13.44
C GLU A 231 -17.64 -21.64 -13.68
N ARG A 232 -17.52 -20.47 -13.04
CA ARG A 232 -18.43 -19.35 -13.27
C ARG A 232 -18.46 -18.98 -14.75
N ASP A 233 -19.66 -18.82 -15.29
CA ASP A 233 -19.86 -18.21 -16.59
C ASP A 233 -19.76 -16.68 -16.48
N PHE A 234 -19.16 -16.07 -17.51
CA PHE A 234 -18.97 -14.64 -17.66
C PHE A 234 -19.65 -14.10 -18.93
N ALA A 235 -20.33 -14.95 -19.70
CA ALA A 235 -21.17 -14.56 -20.82
C ALA A 235 -22.15 -13.42 -20.43
N GLY A 236 -22.15 -12.33 -21.20
CA GLY A 236 -23.02 -11.18 -20.97
C GLY A 236 -22.64 -10.30 -19.77
N THR A 237 -21.52 -10.54 -19.10
CA THR A 237 -20.95 -9.58 -18.13
C THR A 237 -20.39 -8.34 -18.84
N PRO A 238 -20.21 -7.19 -18.16
CA PRO A 238 -19.65 -5.99 -18.77
C PRO A 238 -18.28 -6.23 -19.41
N TYR A 239 -18.00 -5.56 -20.53
CA TYR A 239 -16.70 -5.64 -21.21
C TYR A 239 -15.61 -4.98 -20.37
N VAL A 240 -14.50 -5.69 -20.13
CA VAL A 240 -13.30 -5.14 -19.50
C VAL A 240 -12.14 -5.36 -20.47
N PRO A 241 -11.50 -4.29 -21.00
CA PRO A 241 -10.41 -4.42 -21.95
C PRO A 241 -9.18 -5.06 -21.33
N VAL A 242 -8.46 -5.84 -22.13
CA VAL A 242 -7.23 -6.53 -21.74
C VAL A 242 -6.05 -5.95 -22.52
N TYR A 243 -5.09 -5.42 -21.77
CA TYR A 243 -3.81 -4.93 -22.28
C TYR A 243 -2.70 -5.93 -21.92
N VAL A 244 -1.58 -5.88 -22.65
CA VAL A 244 -0.37 -6.65 -22.31
C VAL A 244 0.81 -5.69 -22.17
N MET A 245 1.54 -5.78 -21.06
CA MET A 245 2.72 -4.95 -20.88
C MET A 245 3.89 -5.47 -21.74
N LEU A 246 4.56 -4.57 -22.46
CA LEU A 246 5.70 -4.90 -23.32
C LEU A 246 6.96 -5.25 -22.51
N PRO A 247 7.99 -5.90 -23.09
CA PRO A 247 9.27 -6.13 -22.43
C PRO A 247 9.88 -4.81 -21.92
N LEU A 248 10.50 -4.83 -20.74
CA LEU A 248 11.08 -3.64 -20.09
C LEU A 248 12.03 -2.87 -21.03
N GLY A 249 12.81 -3.62 -21.82
CA GLY A 249 13.81 -3.11 -22.76
C GLY A 249 13.34 -2.87 -24.19
N VAL A 250 12.04 -2.83 -24.46
CA VAL A 250 11.49 -2.71 -25.83
C VAL A 250 12.01 -1.47 -26.58
N VAL A 251 12.40 -0.40 -25.87
CA VAL A 251 13.21 0.71 -26.38
C VAL A 251 14.53 0.78 -25.62
N ASN A 252 15.65 0.71 -26.33
CA ASN A 252 16.99 0.76 -25.73
C ASN A 252 17.46 2.21 -25.44
N GLY A 253 18.60 2.34 -24.74
CA GLY A 253 19.21 3.63 -24.41
C GLY A 253 19.73 4.46 -25.59
N ASN A 254 19.80 3.90 -26.80
CA ASN A 254 20.10 4.67 -28.02
C ASN A 254 18.85 5.33 -28.61
N GLY A 255 17.65 4.92 -28.17
CA GLY A 255 16.38 5.29 -28.79
C GLY A 255 16.02 4.39 -29.99
N GLU A 256 16.36 3.10 -29.94
CA GLU A 256 16.02 2.11 -30.96
C GLU A 256 15.03 1.08 -30.39
N VAL A 257 14.15 0.52 -31.23
CA VAL A 257 13.23 -0.56 -30.85
C VAL A 257 13.95 -1.90 -30.95
N VAL A 258 14.03 -2.63 -29.85
CA VAL A 258 14.69 -3.94 -29.78
C VAL A 258 13.84 -5.01 -30.48
N ASP A 259 14.50 -5.87 -31.27
CA ASP A 259 13.90 -7.02 -31.99
C ASP A 259 12.57 -6.72 -32.70
N ALA A 260 12.52 -5.54 -33.34
CA ALA A 260 11.31 -4.95 -33.92
C ALA A 260 10.45 -5.87 -34.80
N ASP A 261 11.07 -6.75 -35.61
CA ASP A 261 10.33 -7.70 -36.46
C ASP A 261 9.73 -8.87 -35.66
N GLU A 262 10.40 -9.35 -34.59
CA GLU A 262 9.84 -10.33 -33.66
C GLU A 262 8.68 -9.69 -32.87
N LEU A 263 8.89 -8.48 -32.34
CA LEU A 263 7.86 -7.70 -31.64
C LEU A 263 6.61 -7.48 -32.50
N VAL A 264 6.77 -7.05 -33.76
CA VAL A 264 5.64 -6.90 -34.70
C VAL A 264 4.97 -8.24 -35.03
N GLY A 265 5.71 -9.36 -35.00
CA GLY A 265 5.15 -10.71 -35.02
C GLY A 265 4.27 -11.00 -33.79
N GLN A 266 4.82 -10.81 -32.59
CA GLN A 266 4.13 -11.02 -31.31
C GLN A 266 2.87 -10.15 -31.18
N LEU A 267 2.95 -8.85 -31.51
CA LEU A 267 1.83 -7.90 -31.48
C LEU A 267 0.69 -8.30 -32.43
N ARG A 268 0.98 -8.91 -33.60
CA ARG A 268 -0.05 -9.46 -34.49
C ARG A 268 -0.78 -10.66 -33.87
N VAL A 269 -0.06 -11.52 -33.15
CA VAL A 269 -0.66 -12.66 -32.45
C VAL A 269 -1.55 -12.18 -31.30
N LEU A 270 -1.10 -11.18 -30.51
CA LEU A 270 -1.93 -10.54 -29.48
C LEU A 270 -3.19 -9.89 -30.07
N LYS A 271 -3.07 -9.17 -31.19
CA LYS A 271 -4.26 -8.57 -31.86
C LYS A 271 -5.23 -9.63 -32.37
N ALA A 272 -4.73 -10.80 -32.78
CA ALA A 272 -5.55 -11.91 -33.26
C ALA A 272 -6.26 -12.67 -32.14
N SER A 273 -5.66 -12.81 -30.94
CA SER A 273 -6.33 -13.39 -29.77
C SER A 273 -7.37 -12.46 -29.12
N GLY A 274 -7.39 -11.19 -29.53
CA GLY A 274 -8.40 -10.20 -29.16
C GLY A 274 -7.90 -9.04 -28.33
N VAL A 275 -6.61 -9.00 -27.95
CA VAL A 275 -6.02 -7.97 -27.08
C VAL A 275 -6.35 -6.55 -27.56
N ASP A 276 -6.82 -5.72 -26.62
CA ASP A 276 -7.26 -4.36 -26.86
C ASP A 276 -6.09 -3.45 -27.22
N GLY A 277 -5.03 -3.53 -26.41
CA GLY A 277 -3.84 -2.69 -26.51
C GLY A 277 -2.64 -3.24 -25.77
N VAL A 278 -1.61 -2.41 -25.64
CA VAL A 278 -0.39 -2.73 -24.89
C VAL A 278 0.01 -1.60 -23.95
N MET A 279 0.75 -1.92 -22.90
CA MET A 279 1.27 -0.97 -21.92
C MET A 279 2.79 -0.89 -22.00
N VAL A 280 3.37 0.31 -21.91
CA VAL A 280 4.82 0.52 -22.08
C VAL A 280 5.40 1.61 -21.18
N ASP A 281 6.57 1.32 -20.63
CA ASP A 281 7.39 2.26 -19.87
C ASP A 281 8.08 3.29 -20.77
N CYS A 282 7.76 4.58 -20.59
CA CYS A 282 8.55 5.69 -21.12
C CYS A 282 9.64 6.08 -20.11
N TRP A 283 10.76 5.35 -20.15
CA TRP A 283 11.89 5.51 -19.25
C TRP A 283 12.51 6.90 -19.31
N TRP A 284 12.38 7.66 -18.21
CA TRP A 284 13.01 8.97 -18.06
C TRP A 284 14.52 8.90 -18.32
N GLY A 285 15.16 7.82 -17.84
CA GLY A 285 16.57 7.48 -18.04
C GLY A 285 17.04 7.34 -19.49
N ASN A 286 16.19 6.87 -20.40
CA ASN A 286 16.50 6.76 -21.82
C ASN A 286 16.20 8.06 -22.58
N VAL A 287 15.12 8.76 -22.20
CA VAL A 287 14.60 9.89 -22.98
C VAL A 287 15.29 11.21 -22.64
N GLU A 288 15.52 11.55 -21.37
CA GLU A 288 16.26 12.78 -20.94
C GLU A 288 17.71 12.43 -20.53
N ALA A 289 18.27 11.37 -21.14
CA ALA A 289 19.41 10.59 -20.63
C ALA A 289 20.67 11.39 -20.29
N HIS A 290 21.01 12.40 -21.11
CA HIS A 290 22.33 13.05 -21.08
C HIS A 290 22.32 14.47 -20.51
N LYS A 291 21.27 15.26 -20.76
CA LYS A 291 21.16 16.65 -20.29
C LYS A 291 19.71 17.02 -19.96
N PRO A 292 19.48 17.97 -19.03
CA PRO A 292 18.19 18.63 -18.87
C PRO A 292 17.60 19.11 -20.20
N GLN A 293 16.32 18.82 -20.42
CA GLN A 293 15.48 19.30 -21.53
C GLN A 293 15.93 18.89 -22.95
N GLU A 294 16.89 17.97 -23.09
CA GLU A 294 17.22 17.31 -24.37
C GLU A 294 16.54 15.93 -24.42
N TYR A 295 15.32 15.89 -24.98
CA TYR A 295 14.47 14.69 -25.02
C TYR A 295 14.66 13.90 -26.33
N ASN A 296 15.03 12.62 -26.24
CA ASN A 296 15.09 11.68 -27.37
C ASN A 296 13.89 10.71 -27.36
N TRP A 297 12.87 11.03 -28.16
CA TRP A 297 11.66 10.21 -28.30
C TRP A 297 11.70 9.22 -29.48
N THR A 298 12.80 9.16 -30.24
CA THR A 298 12.90 8.46 -31.53
C THR A 298 12.42 6.99 -31.47
N GLY A 299 12.85 6.24 -30.46
CA GLY A 299 12.48 4.83 -30.29
C GLY A 299 11.01 4.64 -29.97
N TYR A 300 10.48 5.47 -29.06
CA TYR A 300 9.06 5.49 -28.72
C TYR A 300 8.19 5.90 -29.91
N ARG A 301 8.61 6.90 -30.71
CA ARG A 301 7.94 7.26 -31.97
C ARG A 301 7.91 6.11 -32.96
N ARG A 302 8.99 5.34 -33.10
CA ARG A 302 9.02 4.15 -33.98
C ARG A 302 8.16 3.01 -33.44
N LEU A 303 8.14 2.79 -32.11
CA LEU A 303 7.31 1.79 -31.45
C LEU A 303 5.81 2.11 -31.55
N PHE A 304 5.40 3.35 -31.24
CA PHE A 304 4.01 3.77 -31.27
C PHE A 304 3.45 3.74 -32.69
N GLN A 305 4.28 4.01 -33.71
CA GLN A 305 3.91 3.80 -35.11
C GLN A 305 3.51 2.34 -35.38
N MET A 306 4.32 1.35 -34.95
CA MET A 306 4.00 -0.07 -35.13
C MET A 306 2.67 -0.46 -34.45
N ILE A 307 2.45 0.04 -33.23
CA ILE A 307 1.26 -0.23 -32.43
C ILE A 307 0.01 0.39 -33.10
N ARG A 308 0.11 1.62 -33.62
CA ARG A 308 -0.95 2.29 -34.40
C ARG A 308 -1.24 1.58 -35.72
N GLU A 309 -0.21 1.14 -36.45
CA GLU A 309 -0.36 0.35 -37.69
C GLU A 309 -1.10 -0.98 -37.46
N LEU A 310 -0.92 -1.60 -36.29
CA LEU A 310 -1.60 -2.83 -35.87
C LEU A 310 -2.96 -2.60 -35.19
N LYS A 311 -3.39 -1.34 -35.01
CA LYS A 311 -4.68 -0.97 -34.38
C LYS A 311 -4.85 -1.55 -32.96
N LEU A 312 -3.77 -1.51 -32.20
CA LEU A 312 -3.76 -1.71 -30.75
C LEU A 312 -3.92 -0.35 -30.06
N LYS A 313 -4.61 -0.33 -28.92
CA LYS A 313 -4.57 0.82 -27.99
C LYS A 313 -3.24 0.84 -27.22
N LEU A 314 -2.95 1.95 -26.56
CA LEU A 314 -1.69 2.20 -25.89
C LEU A 314 -1.91 2.85 -24.52
N GLN A 315 -1.46 2.17 -23.46
CA GLN A 315 -1.25 2.77 -22.14
C GLN A 315 0.23 3.12 -22.01
N VAL A 316 0.56 4.28 -21.44
CA VAL A 316 1.96 4.72 -21.32
C VAL A 316 2.29 5.11 -19.88
N VAL A 317 3.33 4.50 -19.31
CA VAL A 317 3.84 4.85 -17.99
C VAL A 317 4.86 5.98 -18.13
N MET A 318 4.69 7.06 -17.37
CA MET A 318 5.71 8.09 -17.17
C MET A 318 6.73 7.59 -16.15
N SER A 319 7.66 6.73 -16.60
CA SER A 319 8.56 5.96 -15.74
C SER A 319 9.72 6.82 -15.23
N PHE A 320 9.45 7.64 -14.21
CA PHE A 320 10.40 8.50 -13.48
C PHE A 320 11.32 7.75 -12.49
N HIS A 321 11.58 6.47 -12.75
CA HIS A 321 12.32 5.57 -11.88
C HIS A 321 13.34 4.73 -12.66
N GLU A 322 14.28 4.11 -11.93
CA GLU A 322 15.20 3.09 -12.43
C GLU A 322 14.46 1.77 -12.68
N CYS A 323 14.62 1.19 -13.87
CA CYS A 323 14.42 -0.24 -14.08
C CYS A 323 15.64 -0.99 -13.54
N GLY A 324 15.44 -2.07 -12.79
CA GLY A 324 16.52 -2.95 -12.34
C GLY A 324 16.62 -3.10 -10.82
N GLY A 325 16.64 -4.34 -10.34
CA GLY A 325 16.85 -4.69 -8.94
C GLY A 325 15.58 -4.98 -8.13
N ASN A 326 14.41 -4.91 -8.77
CA ASN A 326 13.15 -5.46 -8.26
C ASN A 326 12.89 -6.87 -8.85
N VAL A 327 11.87 -7.56 -8.34
CA VAL A 327 11.52 -8.92 -8.83
C VAL A 327 10.88 -8.83 -10.21
N GLY A 328 11.48 -9.50 -11.20
CA GLY A 328 11.02 -9.50 -12.58
C GLY A 328 11.81 -8.57 -13.52
N ASP A 329 12.74 -7.76 -12.99
CA ASP A 329 13.61 -6.93 -13.83
C ASP A 329 14.71 -7.78 -14.50
N ASP A 330 14.66 -7.92 -15.82
CA ASP A 330 15.67 -8.60 -16.64
C ASP A 330 16.80 -7.66 -17.12
N ILE A 331 16.60 -6.35 -17.02
CA ILE A 331 17.52 -5.30 -17.45
C ILE A 331 17.73 -4.22 -16.39
N SER A 332 18.70 -3.35 -16.60
CA SER A 332 18.87 -2.11 -15.85
C SER A 332 18.80 -0.88 -16.76
N ILE A 333 17.88 0.04 -16.45
CA ILE A 333 17.78 1.37 -17.06
C ILE A 333 17.79 2.38 -15.91
N PRO A 334 18.93 3.05 -15.66
CA PRO A 334 19.07 3.95 -14.52
C PRO A 334 18.37 5.30 -14.76
N LEU A 335 18.21 6.11 -13.70
CA LEU A 335 17.84 7.53 -13.83
C LEU A 335 18.84 8.29 -14.74
N PRO A 336 18.47 9.44 -15.32
CA PRO A 336 19.36 10.18 -16.23
C PRO A 336 20.74 10.49 -15.63
N HIS A 337 21.77 10.46 -16.46
CA HIS A 337 23.16 10.62 -16.04
C HIS A 337 23.39 11.94 -15.30
N TRP A 338 22.77 13.02 -15.77
CA TRP A 338 22.86 14.34 -15.14
C TRP A 338 22.19 14.41 -13.75
N VAL A 339 21.23 13.53 -13.45
CA VAL A 339 20.61 13.38 -12.12
C VAL A 339 21.55 12.59 -11.20
N ILE A 340 22.13 11.51 -11.70
CA ILE A 340 23.10 10.68 -10.96
C ILE A 340 24.34 11.50 -10.58
N GLU A 341 24.83 12.37 -11.47
CA GLU A 341 25.92 13.29 -11.17
C GLU A 341 25.60 14.28 -10.06
N ILE A 342 24.36 14.81 -10.02
CA ILE A 342 23.90 15.63 -8.90
C ILE A 342 23.85 14.78 -7.63
N GLY A 343 23.32 13.56 -7.69
CA GLY A 343 23.25 12.61 -6.58
C GLY A 343 24.60 12.29 -5.95
N ARG A 344 25.68 12.20 -6.74
CA ARG A 344 27.06 12.06 -6.23
C ARG A 344 27.51 13.25 -5.36
N SER A 345 27.02 14.45 -5.64
CA SER A 345 27.33 15.68 -4.87
C SER A 345 26.31 16.00 -3.77
N ASN A 346 25.10 15.45 -3.90
CA ASN A 346 23.92 15.78 -3.11
C ASN A 346 23.09 14.49 -2.89
N PRO A 347 23.60 13.52 -2.10
CA PRO A 347 22.98 12.19 -1.95
C PRO A 347 21.59 12.25 -1.30
N ASP A 348 21.23 13.37 -0.69
CA ASP A 348 19.91 13.62 -0.13
C ASP A 348 18.82 13.86 -1.18
N ILE A 349 19.12 13.91 -2.49
CA ILE A 349 18.06 13.86 -3.52
C ILE A 349 17.35 12.50 -3.56
N TYR A 350 17.92 11.49 -2.89
CA TYR A 350 17.46 10.10 -2.87
C TYR A 350 16.82 9.73 -1.54
N PHE A 351 15.85 8.81 -1.59
CA PHE A 351 15.28 8.20 -0.39
C PHE A 351 16.38 7.52 0.44
N THR A 352 16.26 7.63 1.77
CA THR A 352 17.34 7.32 2.70
C THR A 352 16.79 6.63 3.93
N ASP A 353 17.39 5.50 4.31
CA ASP A 353 17.00 4.74 5.50
C ASP A 353 17.76 5.16 6.77
N ARG A 354 17.45 4.52 7.91
CA ARG A 354 18.03 4.88 9.21
C ARG A 354 19.55 4.62 9.29
N ALA A 355 20.09 3.73 8.45
CA ALA A 355 21.52 3.48 8.33
C ALA A 355 22.23 4.47 7.38
N GLY A 356 21.49 5.35 6.71
CA GLY A 356 22.01 6.32 5.74
C GLY A 356 22.25 5.74 4.35
N ARG A 357 21.81 4.51 4.07
CA ARG A 357 21.85 3.90 2.73
C ARG A 357 20.88 4.67 1.83
N ARG A 358 21.24 4.85 0.55
CA ARG A 358 20.51 5.68 -0.41
C ARG A 358 19.91 4.79 -1.50
N ASN A 359 18.58 4.75 -1.60
CA ASN A 359 17.92 4.12 -2.74
C ASN A 359 17.96 5.10 -3.93
N THR A 360 18.71 4.75 -4.98
CA THR A 360 18.92 5.57 -6.19
C THR A 360 17.82 5.44 -7.24
N GLU A 361 16.77 4.68 -6.94
CA GLU A 361 15.76 4.22 -7.90
C GLU A 361 14.83 5.36 -8.33
N CYS A 362 14.53 6.29 -7.41
CA CYS A 362 13.70 7.46 -7.66
C CYS A 362 14.13 8.64 -6.76
N LEU A 363 13.66 9.84 -7.07
CA LEU A 363 13.93 11.03 -6.25
C LEU A 363 13.07 11.03 -4.98
N SER A 364 13.66 11.42 -3.84
CA SER A 364 12.90 11.68 -2.62
C SER A 364 11.91 12.82 -2.83
N TRP A 365 10.65 12.62 -2.43
CA TRP A 365 9.61 13.66 -2.44
C TRP A 365 10.00 14.90 -1.61
N GLY A 366 11.02 14.80 -0.76
CA GLY A 366 11.64 15.94 -0.09
C GLY A 366 12.19 17.02 -1.05
N VAL A 367 12.58 16.66 -2.29
CA VAL A 367 13.07 17.62 -3.30
C VAL A 367 12.01 18.13 -4.28
N ASP A 368 10.73 17.79 -4.09
CA ASP A 368 9.60 18.28 -4.91
C ASP A 368 9.55 19.80 -5.07
N LYS A 369 9.94 20.53 -4.01
CA LYS A 369 9.86 21.99 -3.90
C LYS A 369 11.24 22.67 -3.82
N GLU A 370 12.33 21.92 -3.94
CA GLU A 370 13.71 22.40 -3.73
C GLU A 370 14.45 22.46 -5.07
N ARG A 371 15.05 23.61 -5.42
CA ARG A 371 15.66 23.87 -6.75
C ARG A 371 17.05 23.24 -6.94
N VAL A 372 17.15 21.95 -6.68
CA VAL A 372 18.43 21.21 -6.63
C VAL A 372 18.77 20.48 -7.94
N LEU A 373 17.86 20.43 -8.91
CA LEU A 373 18.04 19.76 -10.20
C LEU A 373 18.44 20.78 -11.28
N GLN A 374 19.68 21.27 -11.18
CA GLN A 374 20.23 22.37 -12.01
C GLN A 374 19.33 23.62 -12.06
N GLY A 375 18.71 23.96 -10.92
CA GLY A 375 17.79 25.10 -10.79
C GLY A 375 16.30 24.75 -10.96
N ARG A 376 15.97 23.56 -11.47
CA ARG A 376 14.59 23.00 -11.44
C ARG A 376 14.33 22.27 -10.12
N THR A 377 13.05 22.13 -9.74
CA THR A 377 12.59 21.18 -8.70
C THR A 377 12.17 19.85 -9.35
N ALA A 378 11.98 18.78 -8.56
CA ALA A 378 11.58 17.48 -9.12
C ALA A 378 10.24 17.55 -9.89
N VAL A 379 9.23 18.23 -9.36
CA VAL A 379 7.92 18.32 -10.03
C VAL A 379 7.95 19.18 -11.30
N GLU A 380 8.88 20.14 -11.42
CA GLU A 380 9.12 20.88 -12.67
C GLU A 380 9.76 19.99 -13.74
N VAL A 381 10.70 19.12 -13.34
CA VAL A 381 11.32 18.14 -14.24
C VAL A 381 10.27 17.17 -14.79
N TYR A 382 9.43 16.59 -13.91
CA TYR A 382 8.34 15.70 -14.31
C TYR A 382 7.35 16.40 -15.25
N PHE A 383 6.98 17.66 -14.96
CA PHE A 383 6.08 18.43 -15.83
C PHE A 383 6.69 18.79 -17.19
N ASP A 384 7.97 19.16 -17.25
CA ASP A 384 8.66 19.38 -18.52
C ASP A 384 8.68 18.12 -19.38
N PHE A 385 8.92 16.95 -18.77
CA PHE A 385 8.91 15.64 -19.42
C PHE A 385 7.51 15.27 -19.96
N MET A 386 6.48 15.33 -19.10
CA MET A 386 5.09 15.07 -19.49
C MET A 386 4.61 16.01 -20.60
N ARG A 387 4.98 17.30 -20.53
CA ARG A 387 4.69 18.28 -21.59
C ARG A 387 5.43 17.95 -22.89
N SER A 388 6.68 17.50 -22.83
CA SER A 388 7.40 17.07 -24.04
C SER A 388 6.75 15.83 -24.66
N PHE A 389 6.32 14.85 -23.86
CA PHE A 389 5.60 13.68 -24.33
C PHE A 389 4.27 14.08 -25.00
N ARG A 390 3.48 14.95 -24.35
CA ARG A 390 2.21 15.45 -24.90
C ARG A 390 2.40 16.11 -26.26
N VAL A 391 3.46 16.91 -26.44
CA VAL A 391 3.72 17.62 -27.71
C VAL A 391 4.29 16.70 -28.79
N GLU A 392 5.16 15.76 -28.44
CA GLU A 392 5.78 14.81 -29.39
C GLU A 392 4.74 13.88 -30.04
N PHE A 393 3.73 13.47 -29.25
CA PHE A 393 2.75 12.44 -29.61
C PHE A 393 1.32 12.96 -29.78
N ASP A 394 1.13 14.25 -30.05
CA ASP A 394 -0.18 14.91 -30.19
C ASP A 394 -1.17 14.12 -31.06
N GLU A 395 -0.72 13.68 -32.24
CA GLU A 395 -1.49 12.84 -33.17
C GLU A 395 -2.03 11.54 -32.55
N TYR A 396 -1.34 10.94 -31.58
CA TYR A 396 -1.76 9.69 -30.92
C TYR A 396 -2.80 9.92 -29.82
N PHE A 397 -2.90 11.15 -29.29
CA PHE A 397 -4.01 11.57 -28.42
C PHE A 397 -5.24 11.94 -29.29
N GLU A 398 -5.05 12.65 -30.41
CA GLU A 398 -6.14 12.99 -31.34
C GLU A 398 -6.76 11.77 -32.04
N ASP A 399 -5.94 10.81 -32.49
CA ASP A 399 -6.39 9.48 -32.98
C ASP A 399 -7.01 8.63 -31.85
N GLY A 400 -6.85 9.04 -30.58
CA GLY A 400 -7.25 8.28 -29.39
C GLY A 400 -6.54 6.92 -29.27
N ILE A 401 -5.34 6.76 -29.85
CA ILE A 401 -4.54 5.53 -29.75
C ILE A 401 -4.00 5.37 -28.34
N ILE A 402 -3.49 6.47 -27.76
CA ILE A 402 -3.19 6.56 -26.34
C ILE A 402 -4.54 6.60 -25.60
N SER A 403 -4.82 5.56 -24.81
CA SER A 403 -6.05 5.45 -24.01
C SER A 403 -5.86 5.96 -22.59
N GLU A 404 -4.65 5.93 -22.05
CA GLU A 404 -4.34 6.27 -20.65
C GLU A 404 -2.86 6.59 -20.46
N ILE A 405 -2.55 7.50 -19.52
CA ILE A 405 -1.19 7.75 -19.04
C ILE A 405 -1.08 7.37 -17.56
N GLU A 406 -0.28 6.36 -17.23
CA GLU A 406 0.08 6.09 -15.84
C GLU A 406 1.20 7.03 -15.39
N ILE A 407 1.04 7.63 -14.21
CA ILE A 407 1.99 8.59 -13.65
C ILE A 407 2.85 7.89 -12.60
N GLY A 408 4.14 7.73 -12.87
CA GLY A 408 5.09 7.16 -11.92
C GLY A 408 5.35 8.09 -10.72
N LEU A 409 5.10 7.63 -9.50
CA LEU A 409 5.20 8.45 -8.26
C LEU A 409 6.25 7.95 -7.25
N GLY A 410 7.04 6.93 -7.60
CA GLY A 410 8.06 6.36 -6.71
C GLY A 410 8.80 5.18 -7.33
N ALA A 411 9.33 4.32 -6.47
CA ALA A 411 9.99 3.06 -6.83
C ALA A 411 9.01 2.11 -7.55
N CYS A 412 9.48 1.37 -8.56
CA CYS A 412 8.63 0.67 -9.55
C CYS A 412 7.54 1.55 -10.23
N GLY A 413 7.63 2.88 -10.15
CA GLY A 413 6.57 3.82 -10.55
C GLY A 413 5.42 3.94 -9.52
N GLU A 414 5.43 3.12 -8.47
CA GLU A 414 4.34 3.00 -7.52
C GLU A 414 4.33 4.17 -6.52
N LEU A 415 3.13 4.60 -6.10
CA LEU A 415 2.95 5.61 -5.04
C LEU A 415 3.25 5.00 -3.66
N ARG A 416 4.54 4.85 -3.35
CA ARG A 416 5.07 4.37 -2.06
C ARG A 416 6.51 4.82 -1.81
N TYR A 417 6.96 4.67 -0.58
CA TYR A 417 8.38 4.69 -0.25
C TYR A 417 9.08 3.38 -0.70
N PRO A 418 10.40 3.41 -0.98
CA PRO A 418 11.20 2.21 -1.24
C PRO A 418 11.56 1.47 0.07
N SER A 419 10.56 0.97 0.81
CA SER A 419 10.76 0.39 2.14
C SER A 419 11.20 -1.07 2.17
N TYR A 420 11.08 -1.79 1.05
CA TYR A 420 11.48 -3.21 0.88
C TYR A 420 12.51 -3.45 -0.26
N PRO A 421 13.61 -2.67 -0.38
CA PRO A 421 14.53 -2.79 -1.51
C PRO A 421 15.45 -4.01 -1.35
N ALA A 422 15.34 -4.98 -2.25
CA ALA A 422 16.22 -6.16 -2.30
C ALA A 422 17.70 -5.75 -2.40
N LYS A 423 18.00 -4.66 -3.12
CA LYS A 423 19.32 -3.99 -3.19
C LYS A 423 19.96 -3.67 -1.82
N HIS A 424 19.19 -3.47 -0.74
CA HIS A 424 19.71 -3.23 0.61
C HIS A 424 19.64 -4.47 1.54
N GLY A 425 19.28 -5.64 1.01
CA GLY A 425 19.21 -6.89 1.76
C GLY A 425 17.86 -7.16 2.43
N TRP A 426 16.79 -6.43 2.07
CA TRP A 426 15.43 -6.84 2.42
C TRP A 426 15.09 -8.19 1.78
N LYS A 427 14.31 -9.01 2.49
CA LYS A 427 13.74 -10.27 2.01
C LYS A 427 12.31 -10.40 2.49
N TYR A 428 11.44 -10.97 1.66
CA TYR A 428 10.08 -11.35 2.09
C TYR A 428 10.14 -12.36 3.25
N PRO A 429 9.28 -12.26 4.28
CA PRO A 429 8.24 -11.25 4.49
C PRO A 429 8.67 -10.10 5.44
N GLY A 430 9.89 -9.57 5.39
CA GLY A 430 10.36 -8.54 6.33
C GLY A 430 9.51 -7.25 6.36
N ILE A 431 9.40 -6.61 7.54
CA ILE A 431 8.59 -5.38 7.74
C ILE A 431 9.06 -4.13 6.96
N GLY A 432 10.26 -4.13 6.40
CA GLY A 432 10.84 -2.97 5.72
C GLY A 432 11.49 -1.94 6.68
N GLU A 433 11.91 -0.79 6.15
CA GLU A 433 12.38 0.35 6.95
C GLU A 433 11.78 1.67 6.43
N PHE A 434 11.52 2.63 7.34
CA PHE A 434 11.10 3.99 6.98
C PHE A 434 12.20 4.72 6.19
N GLN A 435 11.84 5.35 5.06
CA GLN A 435 12.79 5.92 4.09
C GLN A 435 12.94 7.45 4.18
N CYS A 436 12.66 8.03 5.34
CA CYS A 436 12.53 9.47 5.57
C CYS A 436 13.81 10.20 6.04
N TYR A 437 14.99 9.57 5.96
CA TYR A 437 16.20 10.07 6.62
C TYR A 437 17.06 11.02 5.77
N ASP A 438 16.60 11.40 4.57
CA ASP A 438 17.26 12.45 3.78
C ASP A 438 17.07 13.84 4.43
N ARG A 439 17.98 14.78 4.17
CA ARG A 439 17.96 16.09 4.84
C ARG A 439 16.70 16.93 4.57
N TYR A 440 15.97 16.69 3.49
CA TYR A 440 14.78 17.47 3.11
C TYR A 440 13.52 16.91 3.79
N LEU A 441 13.36 15.57 3.84
CA LEU A 441 12.32 14.93 4.63
C LEU A 441 12.55 15.13 6.14
N GLN A 442 13.79 15.05 6.64
CA GLN A 442 14.10 15.41 8.03
C GLN A 442 13.82 16.90 8.34
N LYS A 443 14.03 17.81 7.40
CA LYS A 443 13.65 19.24 7.48
C LYS A 443 12.13 19.44 7.48
N SER A 444 11.37 18.59 6.77
CA SER A 444 9.90 18.57 6.78
C SER A 444 9.36 18.06 8.12
N LEU A 445 9.85 16.92 8.60
CA LEU A 445 9.48 16.31 9.89
C LEU A 445 9.75 17.27 11.06
N ARG A 446 10.90 17.95 11.05
CA ARG A 446 11.24 18.95 12.08
C ARG A 446 10.22 20.09 12.15
N LYS A 447 9.83 20.64 11.00
CA LYS A 447 8.77 21.67 10.92
C LYS A 447 7.41 21.16 11.38
N ALA A 448 7.06 19.91 11.07
CA ALA A 448 5.80 19.31 11.52
C ALA A 448 5.78 19.10 13.05
N ALA A 449 6.91 18.74 13.65
CA ALA A 449 7.07 18.59 15.09
C ALA A 449 7.06 19.95 15.82
N GLU A 450 7.77 20.95 15.27
CA GLU A 450 7.75 22.36 15.71
C GLU A 450 6.31 22.93 15.68
N ALA A 451 5.57 22.71 14.59
CA ALA A 451 4.19 23.19 14.42
C ALA A 451 3.18 22.57 15.40
N ARG A 452 3.50 21.43 16.03
CA ARG A 452 2.71 20.81 17.10
C ARG A 452 3.25 21.12 18.51
N GLY A 453 4.30 21.93 18.63
CA GLY A 453 4.94 22.24 19.92
C GLY A 453 5.79 21.11 20.51
N HIS A 454 5.99 20.00 19.79
CA HIS A 454 6.67 18.80 20.28
C HIS A 454 8.00 18.57 19.53
N THR A 455 8.95 19.48 19.68
CA THR A 455 10.25 19.43 18.98
C THR A 455 11.03 18.12 19.17
N ILE A 456 10.83 17.42 20.29
CA ILE A 456 11.40 16.08 20.55
C ILE A 456 10.93 14.99 19.55
N TRP A 457 9.80 15.18 18.88
CA TRP A 457 9.27 14.28 17.85
C TRP A 457 9.89 14.51 16.46
N ALA A 458 10.86 15.42 16.32
CA ALA A 458 11.55 15.74 15.06
C ALA A 458 12.56 14.66 14.60
N ARG A 459 12.19 13.38 14.66
CA ARG A 459 13.01 12.20 14.31
C ARG A 459 12.14 10.99 13.94
N GLY A 460 12.72 10.03 13.21
CA GLY A 460 12.09 8.73 12.97
C GLY A 460 12.16 7.80 14.19
N PRO A 461 11.32 6.75 14.25
CA PRO A 461 11.19 5.88 15.43
C PRO A 461 12.45 5.02 15.66
N ASP A 462 12.97 5.07 16.88
CA ASP A 462 14.25 4.47 17.23
C ASP A 462 14.21 2.94 17.45
N ASN A 463 13.00 2.41 17.68
CA ASN A 463 12.69 1.03 18.09
C ASN A 463 11.89 0.25 17.01
N ALA A 464 11.91 0.72 15.77
CA ALA A 464 11.20 0.14 14.62
C ALA A 464 11.86 -1.10 13.99
N GLY A 465 12.96 -1.61 14.56
CA GLY A 465 13.69 -2.76 13.99
C GLY A 465 14.53 -2.40 12.76
N HIS A 466 14.59 -3.34 11.81
CA HIS A 466 15.33 -3.27 10.54
C HIS A 466 14.55 -4.00 9.44
N TYR A 467 14.99 -3.90 8.17
CA TYR A 467 14.29 -4.46 6.98
C TYR A 467 13.67 -5.85 7.18
N ASN A 468 14.40 -6.77 7.82
CA ASN A 468 14.02 -8.18 8.01
C ASN A 468 13.56 -8.51 9.45
N SER A 469 13.02 -7.55 10.19
CA SER A 469 12.39 -7.82 11.50
C SER A 469 10.97 -8.37 11.31
N GLU A 470 10.47 -9.08 12.32
CA GLU A 470 9.03 -9.36 12.50
C GLU A 470 8.39 -8.26 13.39
N PRO A 471 7.10 -7.90 13.25
CA PRO A 471 6.49 -6.78 13.99
C PRO A 471 6.52 -6.95 15.52
N ASN A 472 6.16 -8.15 15.97
CA ASN A 472 6.21 -8.67 17.34
C ASN A 472 7.58 -8.55 18.04
N LEU A 473 8.68 -8.48 17.29
CA LEU A 473 10.06 -8.36 17.80
C LEU A 473 10.55 -6.90 17.89
N THR A 474 9.72 -5.93 17.49
CA THR A 474 10.04 -4.49 17.55
C THR A 474 9.30 -3.81 18.70
N GLY A 475 9.81 -2.67 19.18
CA GLY A 475 9.09 -1.82 20.12
C GLY A 475 8.00 -0.97 19.46
N PHE A 476 8.16 -0.69 18.16
CA PHE A 476 7.24 0.17 17.41
C PHE A 476 6.00 -0.57 16.89
N PHE A 477 6.16 -1.77 16.33
CA PHE A 477 5.11 -2.47 15.57
C PHE A 477 4.48 -3.68 16.29
N CYS A 478 4.86 -3.99 17.53
CA CYS A 478 4.23 -5.07 18.29
C CYS A 478 2.81 -4.69 18.76
N ASP A 479 2.01 -5.67 19.21
CA ASP A 479 0.65 -5.43 19.71
C ASP A 479 0.67 -4.45 20.90
N GLY A 480 0.15 -3.24 20.70
CA GLY A 480 0.21 -2.14 21.69
C GLY A 480 1.53 -1.37 21.73
N GLY A 481 2.41 -1.54 20.74
CA GLY A 481 3.66 -0.80 20.58
C GLY A 481 3.49 0.65 20.14
N ASP A 482 4.61 1.35 19.98
CA ASP A 482 4.64 2.82 19.82
C ASP A 482 3.88 3.35 18.59
N TYR A 483 3.56 2.54 17.57
CA TYR A 483 2.80 2.96 16.38
C TYR A 483 1.45 3.61 16.72
N ASP A 484 0.78 3.17 17.78
CA ASP A 484 -0.53 3.65 18.23
C ASP A 484 -0.43 4.74 19.34
N SER A 485 0.80 5.08 19.76
CA SER A 485 1.10 6.15 20.73
C SER A 485 0.91 7.56 20.12
N TYR A 486 0.87 8.61 20.95
CA TYR A 486 0.83 10.00 20.46
C TYR A 486 1.97 10.34 19.48
N TYR A 487 3.18 9.82 19.73
CA TYR A 487 4.33 10.00 18.84
C TYR A 487 4.19 9.18 17.55
N GLY A 488 3.81 7.90 17.64
CA GLY A 488 3.62 7.04 16.47
C GLY A 488 2.53 7.56 15.55
N ARG A 489 1.36 7.92 16.11
CA ARG A 489 0.27 8.56 15.36
C ARG A 489 0.73 9.85 14.68
N PHE A 490 1.52 10.69 15.35
CA PHE A 490 2.09 11.89 14.74
C PHE A 490 3.03 11.56 13.57
N PHE A 491 4.01 10.67 13.78
CA PHE A 491 5.02 10.32 12.80
C PHE A 491 4.40 9.64 11.56
N LEU A 492 3.51 8.67 11.77
CA LEU A 492 2.82 7.96 10.69
C LEU A 492 1.83 8.87 9.94
N SER A 493 1.15 9.79 10.63
CA SER A 493 0.35 10.83 9.97
C SER A 493 1.22 11.72 9.07
N TRP A 494 2.39 12.17 9.54
CA TRP A 494 3.31 12.98 8.73
C TRP A 494 3.88 12.20 7.54
N TYR A 495 4.32 10.96 7.75
CA TYR A 495 4.94 10.11 6.72
C TYR A 495 3.94 9.74 5.62
N SER A 496 2.73 9.32 5.97
CA SER A 496 1.64 9.08 5.02
C SER A 496 1.10 10.34 4.36
N GLN A 497 1.07 11.48 5.09
CA GLN A 497 0.68 12.75 4.47
C GLN A 497 1.70 13.18 3.43
N ALA A 498 3.00 12.96 3.62
CA ALA A 498 4.03 13.30 2.64
C ALA A 498 3.87 12.56 1.29
N LEU A 499 3.38 11.31 1.34
CA LEU A 499 2.97 10.50 0.18
C LEU A 499 1.77 11.13 -0.56
N VAL A 500 0.70 11.42 0.16
CA VAL A 500 -0.51 12.07 -0.40
C VAL A 500 -0.18 13.45 -0.97
N ASP A 501 0.66 14.22 -0.27
CA ASP A 501 1.18 15.53 -0.68
C ASP A 501 1.98 15.48 -1.98
N HIS A 502 2.74 14.40 -2.21
CA HIS A 502 3.51 14.20 -3.44
C HIS A 502 2.57 13.93 -4.62
N ALA A 503 1.67 12.96 -4.47
CA ALA A 503 0.64 12.67 -5.47
C ALA A 503 -0.16 13.94 -5.83
N ASP A 504 -0.55 14.75 -4.83
CA ASP A 504 -1.28 15.99 -5.05
C ASP A 504 -0.56 16.96 -5.99
N ARG A 505 0.77 17.06 -5.88
CA ARG A 505 1.59 17.96 -6.71
C ARG A 505 1.80 17.44 -8.12
N VAL A 506 2.14 16.16 -8.25
CA VAL A 506 2.46 15.59 -9.57
C VAL A 506 1.18 15.42 -10.39
N LEU A 507 0.07 14.99 -9.78
CA LEU A 507 -1.20 14.83 -10.49
C LEU A 507 -1.82 16.16 -10.93
N MET A 508 -1.65 17.24 -10.17
CA MET A 508 -2.00 18.59 -10.61
C MET A 508 -1.30 18.97 -11.93
N LEU A 509 -0.03 18.60 -12.07
CA LEU A 509 0.79 18.90 -13.24
C LEU A 509 0.57 17.90 -14.39
N ALA A 510 0.33 16.62 -14.07
CA ALA A 510 -0.06 15.60 -15.03
C ALA A 510 -1.42 15.91 -15.67
N ARG A 511 -2.43 16.30 -14.86
CA ARG A 511 -3.75 16.70 -15.34
C ARG A 511 -3.71 17.97 -16.21
N LEU A 512 -2.74 18.85 -15.98
CA LEU A 512 -2.46 20.02 -16.84
C LEU A 512 -1.71 19.64 -18.14
N ALA A 513 -0.88 18.60 -18.13
CA ALA A 513 -0.19 18.11 -19.32
C ALA A 513 -1.09 17.20 -20.20
N PHE A 514 -2.02 16.48 -19.58
CA PHE A 514 -2.88 15.47 -20.20
C PHE A 514 -4.37 15.81 -19.99
N GLU A 515 -4.74 17.07 -20.30
CA GLU A 515 -6.14 17.51 -20.31
C GLU A 515 -6.96 16.63 -21.28
N GLY A 516 -8.12 16.17 -20.82
CA GLY A 516 -9.02 15.29 -21.60
C GLY A 516 -8.57 13.83 -21.78
N THR A 517 -7.41 13.41 -21.25
CA THR A 517 -6.94 12.00 -21.32
C THR A 517 -7.10 11.32 -19.95
N ASN A 518 -7.38 10.01 -19.90
CA ASN A 518 -7.35 9.27 -18.64
C ASN A 518 -5.92 9.28 -18.06
N ILE A 519 -5.80 9.44 -16.74
CA ILE A 519 -4.53 9.25 -16.02
C ILE A 519 -4.71 8.23 -14.90
N ALA A 520 -3.70 7.40 -14.68
CA ALA A 520 -3.70 6.36 -13.65
C ALA A 520 -2.55 6.55 -12.65
N VAL A 521 -2.69 5.98 -11.46
CA VAL A 521 -1.63 5.87 -10.46
C VAL A 521 -1.58 4.46 -9.90
N LYS A 522 -0.40 3.86 -9.97
CA LYS A 522 -0.13 2.53 -9.40
C LYS A 522 0.04 2.58 -7.89
N VAL A 523 -0.70 1.75 -7.17
CA VAL A 523 -0.61 1.57 -5.72
C VAL A 523 -0.19 0.12 -5.45
N SER A 524 0.88 -0.07 -4.66
CA SER A 524 1.49 -1.40 -4.47
C SER A 524 0.71 -2.26 -3.46
N GLY A 525 0.49 -3.53 -3.79
CA GLY A 525 -0.19 -4.51 -2.96
C GLY A 525 0.69 -5.08 -1.84
N VAL A 526 0.97 -4.29 -0.80
CA VAL A 526 1.79 -4.68 0.36
C VAL A 526 1.01 -5.62 1.31
N HIS A 527 0.85 -6.88 0.88
CA HIS A 527 -0.07 -7.84 1.50
C HIS A 527 0.46 -8.58 2.74
N TRP A 528 1.73 -8.43 3.12
CA TRP A 528 2.34 -9.13 4.25
C TRP A 528 2.26 -8.32 5.55
N TRP A 529 2.14 -9.01 6.69
CA TRP A 529 1.72 -8.50 8.00
C TRP A 529 0.32 -7.87 8.07
N TYR A 530 -0.49 -7.92 7.01
CA TYR A 530 -1.87 -7.40 6.99
C TYR A 530 -2.78 -8.01 8.07
N LYS A 531 -2.49 -9.23 8.56
CA LYS A 531 -3.20 -9.84 9.70
C LYS A 531 -2.67 -9.45 11.09
N THR A 532 -1.73 -8.52 11.18
CA THR A 532 -1.21 -7.99 12.46
C THR A 532 -1.87 -6.66 12.81
N ALA A 533 -1.99 -6.31 14.09
CA ALA A 533 -2.67 -5.08 14.51
C ALA A 533 -1.99 -3.78 14.00
N SER A 534 -0.70 -3.85 13.66
CA SER A 534 0.10 -2.71 13.21
C SER A 534 0.25 -2.60 11.70
N HIS A 535 -0.03 -3.63 10.90
CA HIS A 535 0.14 -3.61 9.44
C HIS A 535 1.55 -3.11 9.01
N ALA A 536 2.59 -3.63 9.68
CA ALA A 536 3.91 -2.99 9.71
C ALA A 536 4.56 -2.68 8.35
N ALA A 537 4.40 -3.53 7.33
CA ALA A 537 4.95 -3.29 6.00
C ALA A 537 4.21 -2.18 5.24
N GLU A 538 2.89 -2.09 5.37
CA GLU A 538 2.09 -0.98 4.85
C GLU A 538 2.56 0.35 5.47
N LEU A 539 2.77 0.36 6.80
CA LEU A 539 3.27 1.54 7.52
C LEU A 539 4.64 2.00 7.01
N THR A 540 5.60 1.09 6.76
CA THR A 540 6.93 1.48 6.23
C THR A 540 6.85 1.90 4.76
N ALA A 541 5.96 1.32 3.97
CA ALA A 541 5.68 1.71 2.57
C ALA A 541 4.99 3.08 2.46
N GLY A 542 4.35 3.55 3.53
CA GLY A 542 3.70 4.88 3.62
C GLY A 542 2.17 4.82 3.75
N PHE A 543 1.57 3.64 3.63
CA PHE A 543 0.14 3.42 3.81
C PHE A 543 -0.16 3.32 5.32
N TYR A 544 -0.69 4.38 5.92
CA TYR A 544 -1.01 4.39 7.35
C TYR A 544 -2.31 3.62 7.62
N ASN A 545 -2.26 2.30 7.45
CA ASN A 545 -3.41 1.38 7.44
C ASN A 545 -3.43 0.37 8.62
N PRO A 546 -3.23 0.76 9.91
CA PRO A 546 -3.39 -0.17 11.01
C PRO A 546 -4.86 -0.62 11.11
N CYS A 547 -5.13 -1.73 11.82
CA CYS A 547 -6.44 -2.39 11.81
C CYS A 547 -7.63 -1.57 12.36
N ASN A 548 -7.39 -0.34 12.83
CA ASN A 548 -8.36 0.62 13.32
C ASN A 548 -8.53 1.88 12.41
N ARG A 549 -7.84 1.96 11.27
CA ARG A 549 -7.84 3.12 10.36
C ARG A 549 -7.62 2.72 8.91
N ASP A 550 -8.53 3.12 8.02
CA ASP A 550 -8.33 3.04 6.57
C ASP A 550 -7.18 3.98 6.11
N GLY A 551 -6.08 3.37 5.64
CA GLY A 551 -4.92 4.06 5.08
C GLY A 551 -5.04 4.43 3.61
N TYR A 552 -6.00 3.86 2.87
CA TYR A 552 -6.17 4.02 1.42
C TYR A 552 -7.20 5.09 1.06
N ALA A 553 -8.21 5.34 1.91
CA ALA A 553 -9.18 6.42 1.69
C ALA A 553 -8.55 7.83 1.43
N PRO A 554 -7.44 8.24 2.09
CA PRO A 554 -6.74 9.49 1.74
C PRO A 554 -6.10 9.49 0.35
N ILE A 555 -5.67 8.31 -0.14
CA ILE A 555 -5.11 8.13 -1.49
C ILE A 555 -6.26 8.23 -2.51
N ALA A 556 -7.34 7.49 -2.30
CA ALA A 556 -8.53 7.57 -3.15
C ALA A 556 -9.10 9.00 -3.25
N ALA A 557 -9.04 9.77 -2.15
CA ALA A 557 -9.45 11.18 -2.13
C ALA A 557 -8.56 12.11 -2.99
N VAL A 558 -7.23 11.92 -3.00
CA VAL A 558 -6.35 12.72 -3.87
C VAL A 558 -6.41 12.27 -5.33
N LEU A 559 -6.61 10.98 -5.62
CA LEU A 559 -6.85 10.50 -6.98
C LEU A 559 -8.16 11.10 -7.53
N LYS A 560 -9.24 11.09 -6.73
CA LYS A 560 -10.54 11.70 -7.09
C LYS A 560 -10.41 13.19 -7.42
N LYS A 561 -9.57 13.94 -6.69
CA LYS A 561 -9.34 15.37 -6.91
C LYS A 561 -8.85 15.70 -8.33
N TYR A 562 -8.17 14.75 -8.99
CA TYR A 562 -7.63 14.92 -10.35
C TYR A 562 -8.28 14.00 -11.39
N ASP A 563 -9.39 13.34 -11.04
CA ASP A 563 -10.05 12.35 -11.90
C ASP A 563 -9.07 11.26 -12.39
N ALA A 564 -8.28 10.74 -11.46
CA ALA A 564 -7.26 9.72 -11.71
C ALA A 564 -7.79 8.33 -11.33
N ALA A 565 -7.54 7.34 -12.18
CA ALA A 565 -7.79 5.93 -11.87
C ALA A 565 -6.73 5.40 -10.89
N LEU A 566 -7.14 4.46 -10.03
CA LEU A 566 -6.22 3.67 -9.21
C LEU A 566 -5.86 2.40 -9.98
N ASN A 567 -4.59 2.14 -10.23
CA ASN A 567 -4.11 0.86 -10.74
C ASN A 567 -3.57 0.02 -9.57
N PHE A 568 -4.08 -1.21 -9.38
CA PHE A 568 -3.72 -2.06 -8.24
C PHE A 568 -3.12 -3.40 -8.67
N THR A 569 -2.09 -3.84 -7.96
CA THR A 569 -1.45 -5.15 -8.19
C THR A 569 -2.13 -6.28 -7.40
N CYS A 570 -1.59 -7.50 -7.48
CA CYS A 570 -1.90 -8.63 -6.58
C CYS A 570 -3.30 -9.26 -6.70
N VAL A 571 -4.09 -8.91 -7.72
CA VAL A 571 -5.45 -9.48 -7.92
C VAL A 571 -5.46 -10.94 -8.38
N GLU A 572 -4.31 -11.52 -8.71
CA GLU A 572 -4.13 -12.94 -8.96
C GLU A 572 -3.87 -13.75 -7.68
N LEU A 573 -3.38 -13.10 -6.62
CA LEU A 573 -2.91 -13.77 -5.41
C LEU A 573 -4.07 -14.30 -4.53
N ARG A 574 -3.76 -15.39 -3.82
CA ARG A 574 -4.68 -16.10 -2.92
C ARG A 574 -4.09 -16.15 -1.52
N THR A 575 -4.94 -15.93 -0.52
CA THR A 575 -4.55 -15.90 0.89
C THR A 575 -4.25 -17.29 1.43
N MET A 576 -4.84 -18.35 0.86
CA MET A 576 -4.49 -19.74 1.19
C MET A 576 -3.09 -20.10 0.72
N ASP A 577 -2.77 -19.89 -0.55
CA ASP A 577 -1.48 -20.19 -1.17
C ASP A 577 -0.32 -19.50 -0.41
N GLN A 578 -0.51 -18.23 -0.04
CA GLN A 578 0.44 -17.48 0.80
C GLN A 578 0.59 -18.07 2.21
N HIS A 579 -0.46 -18.65 2.79
CA HIS A 579 -0.40 -19.31 4.09
C HIS A 579 0.20 -20.72 4.05
N GLU A 580 0.12 -21.41 2.91
CA GLU A 580 0.77 -22.72 2.71
C GLU A 580 2.28 -22.57 2.47
N VAL A 581 2.72 -21.53 1.73
CA VAL A 581 4.14 -21.30 1.43
C VAL A 581 4.86 -20.47 2.51
N TYR A 582 4.19 -19.45 3.06
CA TYR A 582 4.77 -18.49 4.03
C TYR A 582 3.80 -18.21 5.20
N PRO A 583 3.45 -19.20 6.04
CA PRO A 583 2.51 -19.03 7.14
C PRO A 583 2.93 -17.92 8.13
N GLU A 584 4.23 -17.69 8.28
CA GLU A 584 4.83 -16.65 9.12
C GLU A 584 4.71 -15.21 8.55
N ALA A 585 4.30 -15.05 7.29
CA ALA A 585 4.13 -13.73 6.68
C ALA A 585 2.87 -12.98 7.15
N PHE A 586 1.93 -13.67 7.83
CA PHE A 586 0.63 -13.12 8.26
C PHE A 586 -0.11 -12.37 7.11
N ALA A 587 0.04 -12.87 5.88
CA ALA A 587 -0.40 -12.18 4.68
C ALA A 587 -1.91 -12.30 4.45
N ASP A 588 -2.50 -11.31 3.77
CA ASP A 588 -3.89 -11.37 3.27
C ASP A 588 -4.09 -10.58 1.97
N PRO A 589 -3.56 -11.04 0.83
CA PRO A 589 -3.77 -10.38 -0.46
C PRO A 589 -5.25 -10.21 -0.81
N GLU A 590 -6.10 -11.19 -0.48
CA GLU A 590 -7.53 -11.10 -0.78
C GLU A 590 -8.25 -10.06 0.10
N GLY A 591 -7.91 -9.98 1.39
CA GLY A 591 -8.40 -8.93 2.28
C GLY A 591 -7.93 -7.52 1.88
N LEU A 592 -6.68 -7.39 1.46
CA LEU A 592 -6.10 -6.13 0.97
C LEU A 592 -6.75 -5.67 -0.35
N VAL A 593 -6.85 -6.56 -1.35
CA VAL A 593 -7.54 -6.27 -2.62
C VAL A 593 -8.97 -5.84 -2.34
N TRP A 594 -9.69 -6.55 -1.46
CA TRP A 594 -11.05 -6.15 -1.08
C TRP A 594 -11.09 -4.75 -0.47
N GLN A 595 -10.18 -4.39 0.45
CA GLN A 595 -10.14 -3.04 1.03
C GLN A 595 -9.88 -1.98 -0.05
N VAL A 596 -8.83 -2.13 -0.84
CA VAL A 596 -8.40 -1.08 -1.78
C VAL A 596 -9.42 -0.86 -2.90
N LEU A 597 -10.00 -1.94 -3.45
CA LEU A 597 -11.04 -1.81 -4.48
C LEU A 597 -12.30 -1.12 -3.95
N ASN A 598 -12.78 -1.47 -2.75
CA ASN A 598 -13.96 -0.81 -2.17
C ASN A 598 -13.67 0.64 -1.75
N ALA A 599 -12.49 0.94 -1.18
CA ALA A 599 -12.11 2.31 -0.84
C ALA A 599 -12.03 3.22 -2.09
N ALA A 600 -11.57 2.66 -3.22
CA ALA A 600 -11.57 3.35 -4.51
C ALA A 600 -13.00 3.52 -5.09
N TRP A 601 -13.79 2.46 -5.12
CA TRP A 601 -15.15 2.49 -5.67
C TRP A 601 -16.14 3.32 -4.84
N ASP A 602 -16.04 3.31 -3.51
CA ASP A 602 -16.88 4.13 -2.62
C ASP A 602 -16.44 5.61 -2.64
N ALA A 603 -15.15 5.87 -2.90
CA ALA A 603 -14.70 7.20 -3.31
C ALA A 603 -15.21 7.58 -4.72
N GLY A 604 -15.67 6.62 -5.53
CA GLY A 604 -16.15 6.87 -6.88
C GLY A 604 -15.04 7.17 -7.89
N ILE A 605 -13.85 6.60 -7.71
CA ILE A 605 -12.79 6.59 -8.73
C ILE A 605 -12.81 5.29 -9.52
N GLN A 606 -12.29 5.33 -10.75
CA GLN A 606 -12.10 4.15 -11.59
C GLN A 606 -10.92 3.31 -11.09
N VAL A 607 -10.96 2.01 -11.34
CA VAL A 607 -9.91 1.07 -10.93
C VAL A 607 -9.44 0.23 -12.11
N ALA A 608 -8.14 0.26 -12.41
CA ALA A 608 -7.45 -0.68 -13.28
C ALA A 608 -6.66 -1.68 -12.42
N SER A 609 -6.14 -2.77 -13.02
CA SER A 609 -5.37 -3.74 -12.25
C SER A 609 -4.39 -4.56 -13.08
N GLU A 610 -3.39 -5.13 -12.40
CA GLU A 610 -2.33 -5.98 -12.96
C GLU A 610 -2.06 -7.18 -12.05
N ASN A 611 -1.57 -8.28 -12.62
CA ASN A 611 -1.04 -9.39 -11.83
C ASN A 611 0.37 -9.04 -11.29
N ALA A 612 0.62 -9.25 -9.99
CA ALA A 612 1.93 -8.93 -9.39
C ALA A 612 3.02 -9.94 -9.77
N LEU A 613 2.65 -11.22 -9.96
CA LEU A 613 3.53 -12.31 -10.38
C LEU A 613 3.05 -12.90 -11.73
N PRO A 614 3.94 -13.46 -12.56
CA PRO A 614 3.56 -14.13 -13.80
C PRO A 614 2.56 -15.27 -13.55
N CYS A 615 1.43 -15.23 -14.24
CA CYS A 615 0.37 -16.23 -14.14
C CYS A 615 0.02 -16.75 -15.53
N TYR A 616 0.00 -18.08 -15.70
CA TYR A 616 -0.29 -18.76 -16.97
C TYR A 616 -1.42 -19.78 -16.85
N ASP A 617 -1.90 -20.02 -15.63
CA ASP A 617 -2.75 -21.14 -15.28
C ASP A 617 -4.23 -20.77 -15.17
N ARG A 618 -5.07 -21.81 -15.22
CA ARG A 618 -6.53 -21.71 -15.14
C ARG A 618 -7.03 -20.94 -13.91
N ASP A 619 -6.44 -21.25 -12.76
CA ASP A 619 -7.00 -20.96 -11.45
C ASP A 619 -6.57 -19.54 -10.99
N GLY A 620 -5.39 -19.08 -11.37
CA GLY A 620 -4.97 -17.67 -11.31
C GLY A 620 -5.76 -16.77 -12.26
N PHE A 621 -5.93 -17.13 -13.54
CA PHE A 621 -6.78 -16.36 -14.46
C PHE A 621 -8.23 -16.27 -13.99
N ASN A 622 -8.77 -17.34 -13.40
CA ASN A 622 -10.11 -17.31 -12.80
C ASN A 622 -10.16 -16.39 -11.56
N LYS A 623 -9.09 -16.31 -10.75
CA LYS A 623 -9.01 -15.38 -9.61
C LYS A 623 -8.99 -13.91 -10.04
N ILE A 624 -8.22 -13.59 -11.09
CA ILE A 624 -8.23 -12.26 -11.71
C ILE A 624 -9.65 -11.92 -12.20
N LEU A 625 -10.35 -12.86 -12.85
CA LEU A 625 -11.73 -12.66 -13.32
C LEU A 625 -12.76 -12.42 -12.21
N GLU A 626 -12.60 -13.07 -11.04
CA GLU A 626 -13.45 -12.83 -9.87
C GLU A 626 -13.31 -11.40 -9.34
N ASN A 627 -12.06 -10.94 -9.18
CA ASN A 627 -11.74 -9.58 -8.73
C ASN A 627 -12.08 -8.52 -9.79
N ALA A 628 -11.91 -8.84 -11.08
CA ALA A 628 -12.21 -7.94 -12.20
C ALA A 628 -13.71 -7.69 -12.40
N LYS A 629 -14.55 -8.68 -12.04
CA LYS A 629 -16.00 -8.67 -12.25
C LYS A 629 -16.73 -9.28 -11.03
N PRO A 630 -16.77 -8.63 -9.86
CA PRO A 630 -17.45 -9.14 -8.67
C PRO A 630 -18.88 -9.63 -8.98
N LEU A 631 -19.23 -10.84 -8.52
CA LEU A 631 -20.52 -11.47 -8.88
C LEU A 631 -21.74 -10.77 -8.26
N ASN A 632 -21.58 -10.21 -7.05
CA ASN A 632 -22.66 -9.69 -6.23
C ASN A 632 -22.41 -8.25 -5.75
N ASP A 633 -21.63 -7.45 -6.50
CA ASP A 633 -21.51 -6.03 -6.19
C ASP A 633 -22.84 -5.32 -6.47
N PRO A 634 -23.41 -4.57 -5.50
CA PRO A 634 -24.77 -4.04 -5.61
C PRO A 634 -24.91 -2.91 -6.65
N ASP A 635 -23.80 -2.24 -6.97
CA ASP A 635 -23.72 -1.12 -7.92
C ASP A 635 -23.22 -1.59 -9.30
N GLY A 636 -23.00 -2.89 -9.49
CA GLY A 636 -22.56 -3.50 -10.74
C GLY A 636 -21.09 -3.22 -11.11
N ARG A 637 -20.26 -2.87 -10.12
CA ARG A 637 -18.90 -2.34 -10.32
C ARG A 637 -17.94 -3.41 -10.83
N HIS A 638 -16.99 -2.99 -11.65
CA HIS A 638 -15.97 -3.82 -12.30
C HIS A 638 -14.71 -2.96 -12.57
N LEU A 639 -13.61 -3.59 -13.00
CA LEU A 639 -12.42 -2.85 -13.43
C LEU A 639 -12.65 -2.06 -14.72
N LEU A 640 -11.96 -0.92 -14.86
CA LEU A 640 -11.85 -0.12 -16.08
C LEU A 640 -11.10 -0.88 -17.20
N GLY A 641 -10.12 -1.69 -16.80
CA GLY A 641 -9.24 -2.48 -17.66
C GLY A 641 -8.31 -3.34 -16.82
N PHE A 642 -7.64 -4.29 -17.48
CA PHE A 642 -6.61 -5.13 -16.86
C PHE A 642 -5.37 -5.21 -17.74
N THR A 643 -4.18 -5.09 -17.14
CA THR A 643 -2.91 -5.22 -17.84
C THR A 643 -2.19 -6.49 -17.40
N TYR A 644 -1.91 -7.35 -18.37
CA TYR A 644 -1.14 -8.58 -18.13
C TYR A 644 0.36 -8.30 -18.07
N LEU A 645 0.98 -8.64 -16.94
CA LEU A 645 2.42 -8.65 -16.70
C LEU A 645 2.98 -10.06 -16.97
N ARG A 646 3.80 -10.28 -17.99
CA ARG A 646 4.31 -9.37 -19.04
C ARG A 646 4.44 -10.16 -20.36
N LEU A 647 4.55 -9.47 -21.49
CA LEU A 647 4.87 -10.11 -22.77
C LEU A 647 6.23 -10.82 -22.69
N GLY A 648 6.23 -12.13 -22.93
CA GLY A 648 7.41 -13.00 -22.84
C GLY A 648 7.22 -14.29 -23.64
N LYS A 649 8.27 -15.11 -23.74
CA LYS A 649 8.24 -16.34 -24.57
C LYS A 649 7.33 -17.40 -23.97
N ASP A 650 7.34 -17.52 -22.64
CA ASP A 650 6.49 -18.37 -21.82
C ASP A 650 4.99 -18.16 -22.10
N LEU A 651 4.55 -16.91 -22.29
CA LEU A 651 3.15 -16.57 -22.61
C LEU A 651 2.70 -17.17 -23.96
N PHE A 652 3.62 -17.28 -24.93
CA PHE A 652 3.35 -17.87 -26.25
C PHE A 652 3.52 -19.39 -26.30
N GLU A 653 3.88 -20.05 -25.20
CA GLU A 653 3.80 -21.51 -25.14
C GLU A 653 2.34 -21.95 -25.31
N ARG A 654 2.13 -22.99 -26.12
CA ARG A 654 0.79 -23.44 -26.53
C ARG A 654 -0.22 -23.67 -25.39
N PRO A 655 0.11 -24.26 -24.22
CA PRO A 655 -0.85 -24.38 -23.13
C PRO A 655 -1.19 -23.02 -22.49
N ASN A 656 -0.16 -22.19 -22.26
CA ASN A 656 -0.27 -20.90 -21.58
C ASN A 656 -1.10 -19.91 -22.44
N PHE A 657 -0.79 -19.83 -23.74
CA PHE A 657 -1.52 -18.97 -24.67
C PHE A 657 -2.99 -19.38 -24.83
N PHE A 658 -3.30 -20.68 -24.79
CA PHE A 658 -4.69 -21.17 -24.86
C PHE A 658 -5.51 -20.75 -23.63
N GLU A 659 -4.94 -20.84 -22.43
CA GLU A 659 -5.60 -20.36 -21.21
C GLU A 659 -5.73 -18.83 -21.21
N PHE A 660 -4.74 -18.10 -21.74
CA PHE A 660 -4.79 -16.65 -21.94
C PHE A 660 -5.87 -16.23 -22.97
N GLU A 661 -6.06 -16.95 -24.08
CA GLU A 661 -7.19 -16.73 -25.00
C GLU A 661 -8.55 -16.94 -24.32
N ARG A 662 -8.67 -17.93 -23.42
CA ARG A 662 -9.90 -18.13 -22.63
C ARG A 662 -10.13 -16.96 -21.68
N PHE A 663 -9.06 -16.48 -21.02
CA PHE A 663 -9.10 -15.33 -20.12
C PHE A 663 -9.59 -14.06 -20.84
N ILE A 664 -9.01 -13.70 -21.99
CA ILE A 664 -9.44 -12.56 -22.81
C ILE A 664 -10.94 -12.65 -23.13
N LYS A 665 -11.41 -13.80 -23.64
CA LYS A 665 -12.82 -14.01 -24.00
C LYS A 665 -13.77 -13.80 -22.80
N ARG A 666 -13.39 -14.23 -21.59
CA ARG A 666 -14.16 -13.95 -20.37
C ARG A 666 -14.07 -12.50 -19.91
N MET A 667 -12.91 -11.85 -20.02
CA MET A 667 -12.75 -10.42 -19.73
C MET A 667 -13.62 -9.54 -20.63
N HIS A 668 -13.81 -9.96 -21.88
CA HIS A 668 -14.72 -9.35 -22.85
C HIS A 668 -16.21 -9.73 -22.66
N GLY A 669 -16.54 -10.59 -21.70
CA GLY A 669 -17.92 -11.04 -21.46
C GLY A 669 -18.49 -11.98 -22.56
N GLY A 670 -17.63 -12.59 -23.37
CA GLY A 670 -17.99 -13.45 -24.48
C GLY A 670 -18.20 -14.92 -24.09
N ASN A 671 -19.03 -15.63 -24.86
CA ASN A 671 -19.24 -17.06 -24.68
C ASN A 671 -17.96 -17.86 -25.02
N ILE A 672 -17.66 -18.87 -24.21
CA ILE A 672 -16.69 -19.91 -24.57
C ILE A 672 -17.48 -21.09 -25.14
N SER A 673 -17.57 -21.15 -26.47
CA SER A 673 -18.16 -22.26 -27.25
C SER A 673 -17.10 -22.96 -28.08
#